data_AF-A0A3R7U246-F1
#
_entry.id   AF-A0A3R7U246-F1
#
_cell.length_a   1.000
_cell.length_b   1.000
_cell.length_c   1.000
_cell.angle_alpha   90.00
_cell.angle_beta   90.00
_cell.angle_gamma   90.00
#
_symmetry.space_group_name_H-M   'P 1'
#
loop_
_entity.id
_entity.type
_entity.pdbx_description
1 polymer ?
#
loop_
_entity_poly.entity_id
_entity_poly.type
_entity_poly.pdbx_seq_one_letter_code
_entity_poly.pdbx_strand_id
1 'polypeptide(L)'
;MRKVAITLVLLLLLQVSIPTVDANSNSPNVEISTQKYDWFSNETVSVNVKISNAPFGVDLFANWQVKDYNDVVVSNGTQVFQASGTLSEFNIYLKHFFSGENFYFFSVEIIDSSNSVIGNGYYSFMVFQNSIMPVKNNLLVFGDSLSDMGNAKNSVLNVPDVPPYWQGRFSNGQVWIEYVSQSYGLTTTIGSGTQSGDNRAFGGSQTGAGFSYLLLPNVGTQISNYLANVQSSIPANNVVSLWAGGNDFLYGTANSNTIVANMESHIRQLAGAGATEFIIPNLPPLEKTPEILSRSQNQQNTIAAEVVSYNQKLLSLINNISIELNLVIHFIDAWSLFNDIVDNSLALGITNTQESACSDSGTLLPLPICDSSSTLVSNPDQYLFFDKAHPTRVMHKFISYFAIQSIGYAETDGDGVVDNYDLCPWTEEGRAVDLAGCSWEQLDDDQDGVVNGNDLCPSTLINSIVDNNGCSAEQRDSDGDGLNDAIDPCPFSELLNDHDSDGCTDDVDLDDDNDSVLDVEDNCPKGLIGNHTLDYDSDGCRDSEDTDMDGDQLPNIDESDIGSDPLDEDTDDDGFIDGVDKFPLDPLEWYDSDGDGCGDNSDDFPSDPTECLDSDNDGYGDNLDVFPNDFTEWLDSDSDGFGDNRDACPQVKGYSYSPLGCPDRDGDGYSDETDLFPNDPNDWSDYDGDGVGDNADLFPLDSSDWADLDNDTYGDNRDSFPSDPSEWNDTDGDTVGDNSDIFPNDPTEWLDSDQDGCGDNIDVWPLDPTECSDRDVDGIGDNLDAFPDDRSEWNDSDGDGLGDNADLFPNDSKAKYDDDGDGIANYYDTFPDNENMDSWFDVFLRIILFLGIISIVIFVIKNKTNREQIQKWQLYDDETMLSKMDEENPNSKPSGPPPPGSFG
;
A
#
# COMPACT_ATOMS: atom_id res chain seq x y z
N MET A 1 -35.17 15.65 8.33
CA MET A 1 -36.34 15.30 9.20
C MET A 1 -36.07 13.97 9.89
N ARG A 2 -36.79 13.62 10.99
CA ARG A 2 -37.02 12.25 11.56
C ARG A 2 -36.36 11.07 10.79
N LYS A 3 -35.57 10.14 11.35
CA LYS A 3 -35.29 9.61 12.74
C LYS A 3 -33.81 9.13 12.76
N VAL A 4 -33.14 8.63 13.82
CA VAL A 4 -33.50 7.80 15.01
C VAL A 4 -32.77 8.32 16.28
N ALA A 5 -33.14 7.82 17.46
CA ALA A 5 -32.52 8.16 18.74
C ALA A 5 -32.58 6.97 19.73
N ILE A 6 -31.90 7.13 20.88
CA ILE A 6 -31.92 6.33 22.12
C ILE A 6 -30.81 5.26 22.26
N THR A 7 -29.67 5.70 22.80
CA THR A 7 -28.98 5.11 23.98
C THR A 7 -27.99 6.15 24.56
N LEU A 8 -27.59 6.12 25.84
CA LEU A 8 -28.43 6.22 27.05
C LEU A 8 -27.60 6.80 28.23
N VAL A 9 -27.93 8.03 28.68
CA VAL A 9 -27.64 8.60 30.02
C VAL A 9 -26.40 8.09 30.79
N LEU A 10 -25.22 8.71 30.59
CA LEU A 10 -24.11 8.64 31.58
C LEU A 10 -23.20 9.90 31.64
N LEU A 11 -23.67 11.06 31.18
CA LEU A 11 -22.84 12.28 31.03
C LEU A 11 -23.20 13.45 31.97
N LEU A 12 -23.65 13.14 33.19
CA LEU A 12 -23.76 14.10 34.30
C LEU A 12 -23.32 13.45 35.63
N LEU A 13 -22.00 13.36 35.87
CA LEU A 13 -21.37 13.49 37.20
C LEU A 13 -19.82 13.38 37.21
N LEU A 14 -19.12 13.76 36.14
CA LEU A 14 -17.67 14.04 36.24
C LEU A 14 -17.46 15.41 36.90
N GLN A 15 -17.46 15.42 38.24
CA GLN A 15 -16.84 16.51 38.99
C GLN A 15 -15.33 16.44 38.74
N VAL A 16 -14.69 17.59 38.56
CA VAL A 16 -13.22 17.66 38.43
C VAL A 16 -12.59 17.28 39.77
N SER A 17 -12.23 16.00 39.87
CA SER A 17 -11.47 15.45 40.99
C SER A 17 -10.04 15.96 40.91
N ILE A 18 -9.80 17.15 41.49
CA ILE A 18 -8.45 17.59 41.87
C ILE A 18 -7.82 16.41 42.64
N PRO A 19 -6.63 15.92 42.28
CA PRO A 19 -6.03 14.77 42.92
C PRO A 19 -5.74 15.08 44.39
N THR A 20 -6.63 14.60 45.27
CA THR A 20 -6.35 14.51 46.70
C THR A 20 -5.24 13.48 46.85
N VAL A 21 -4.06 13.94 47.23
CA VAL A 21 -2.90 13.08 47.54
C VAL A 21 -3.25 12.23 48.77
N ASP A 22 -3.86 11.07 48.54
CA ASP A 22 -4.10 10.08 49.58
C ASP A 22 -2.83 9.27 49.81
N ALA A 23 -2.36 9.26 51.06
CA ALA A 23 -0.98 8.95 51.39
C ALA A 23 -0.74 7.44 51.61
N ASN A 24 -1.19 6.60 50.67
CA ASN A 24 -0.81 5.19 50.58
C ASN A 24 0.43 5.03 49.68
N SER A 25 1.62 5.17 50.26
CA SER A 25 2.92 5.22 49.59
C SER A 25 3.39 3.95 48.86
N ASN A 26 2.50 2.98 48.64
CA ASN A 26 2.86 1.61 48.29
C ASN A 26 2.16 1.08 47.02
N SER A 27 1.28 1.86 46.39
CA SER A 27 0.80 1.55 45.04
C SER A 27 1.84 1.99 44.01
N PRO A 28 2.08 1.19 42.95
CA PRO A 28 2.82 1.64 41.78
C PRO A 28 2.27 2.95 41.21
N ASN A 29 3.17 3.83 40.79
CA ASN A 29 2.84 5.06 40.08
C ASN A 29 3.47 4.99 38.68
N VAL A 30 2.66 5.26 37.65
CA VAL A 30 3.09 5.24 36.25
C VAL A 30 3.14 6.68 35.73
N GLU A 31 4.31 7.08 35.25
CA GLU A 31 4.56 8.33 34.54
C GLU A 31 4.91 7.99 33.09
N ILE A 32 4.34 8.72 32.13
CA ILE A 32 4.52 8.49 30.70
C ILE A 32 4.99 9.78 30.05
N SER A 33 5.94 9.67 29.12
CA SER A 33 6.48 10.82 28.39
C SER A 33 6.96 10.41 26.99
N THR A 34 6.99 11.35 26.06
CA THR A 34 7.60 11.23 24.73
C THR A 34 8.69 12.30 24.57
N GLN A 35 9.45 12.25 23.46
CA GLN A 35 10.46 13.29 23.16
C GLN A 35 9.85 14.63 22.73
N LYS A 36 8.72 14.56 22.02
CA LYS A 36 7.93 15.68 21.48
C LYS A 36 6.44 15.30 21.47
N TYR A 37 5.56 16.29 21.31
CA TYR A 37 4.11 16.12 21.31
C TYR A 37 3.54 15.85 19.90
N ASP A 38 4.27 16.29 18.88
CA ASP A 38 3.86 16.37 17.49
C ASP A 38 4.77 15.54 16.58
N TRP A 39 4.17 14.56 15.90
CA TRP A 39 4.83 13.56 15.07
C TRP A 39 4.24 13.53 13.65
N PHE A 40 4.96 12.97 12.70
CA PHE A 40 4.44 12.60 11.39
C PHE A 40 4.11 11.10 11.35
N SER A 41 3.26 10.67 10.42
CA SER A 41 2.77 9.29 10.30
C SER A 41 3.87 8.26 10.06
N ASN A 42 4.95 8.67 9.39
CA ASN A 42 6.17 7.90 9.16
C ASN A 42 7.11 7.80 10.38
N GLU A 43 7.02 8.73 11.34
CA GLU A 43 7.95 8.75 12.47
C GLU A 43 7.59 7.71 13.56
N THR A 44 8.59 6.94 14.00
CA THR A 44 8.43 6.02 15.14
C THR A 44 8.25 6.78 16.47
N VAL A 45 7.06 6.71 17.07
CA VAL A 45 6.76 7.38 18.34
C VAL A 45 7.33 6.58 19.53
N SER A 46 8.45 7.06 20.07
CA SER A 46 9.09 6.49 21.27
C SER A 46 8.39 6.94 22.55
N VAL A 47 7.47 6.12 23.07
CA VAL A 47 6.77 6.31 24.36
C VAL A 47 7.60 5.74 25.50
N ASN A 48 8.06 6.58 26.41
CA ASN A 48 8.82 6.20 27.60
C ASN A 48 7.90 6.03 28.81
N VAL A 49 7.91 4.84 29.41
CA VAL A 49 7.08 4.45 30.56
C VAL A 49 7.96 4.29 31.80
N LYS A 50 7.74 5.13 32.81
CA LYS A 50 8.42 5.14 34.10
C LYS A 50 7.49 4.63 35.19
N ILE A 51 7.91 3.62 35.94
CA ILE A 51 7.10 2.95 36.96
C ILE A 51 7.82 3.02 38.31
N SER A 52 7.28 3.79 39.25
CA SER A 52 7.78 3.89 40.62
C SER A 52 7.06 2.92 41.56
N ASN A 53 7.78 2.34 42.51
CA ASN A 53 7.26 1.41 43.55
C ASN A 53 6.63 0.10 43.02
N ALA A 54 7.10 -0.42 41.89
CA ALA A 54 6.67 -1.72 41.37
C ALA A 54 7.10 -2.92 42.26
N PRO A 55 6.35 -4.05 42.27
CA PRO A 55 6.76 -5.29 42.93
C PRO A 55 8.06 -5.88 42.36
N PHE A 56 8.98 -6.29 43.24
CA PHE A 56 10.28 -6.87 42.87
C PHE A 56 10.25 -8.39 42.73
N GLY A 57 11.04 -8.93 41.79
CA GLY A 57 11.30 -10.37 41.68
C GLY A 57 10.08 -11.20 41.25
N VAL A 58 9.13 -10.55 40.57
CA VAL A 58 7.98 -11.16 39.89
C VAL A 58 7.89 -10.55 38.50
N ASP A 59 7.35 -11.32 37.55
CA ASP A 59 7.03 -10.82 36.22
C ASP A 59 5.79 -9.92 36.29
N LEU A 60 5.87 -8.80 35.60
CA LEU A 60 4.82 -7.79 35.46
C LEU A 60 4.55 -7.59 33.96
N PHE A 61 3.28 -7.36 33.64
CA PHE A 61 2.79 -7.21 32.28
C PHE A 61 2.31 -5.78 32.09
N ALA A 62 2.94 -5.04 31.20
CA ALA A 62 2.48 -3.71 30.79
C ALA A 62 1.65 -3.85 29.51
N ASN A 63 0.34 -4.03 29.69
CA ASN A 63 -0.62 -4.10 28.60
C ASN A 63 -0.92 -2.67 28.15
N TRP A 64 -0.64 -2.36 26.88
CA TRP A 64 -0.80 -1.01 26.33
C TRP A 64 -1.68 -1.01 25.09
N GLN A 65 -2.32 0.13 24.83
CA GLN A 65 -3.12 0.40 23.64
C GLN A 65 -2.97 1.86 23.23
N VAL A 66 -2.98 2.11 21.93
CA VAL A 66 -3.14 3.41 21.29
C VAL A 66 -4.57 3.47 20.74
N LYS A 67 -5.25 4.58 21.00
CA LYS A 67 -6.54 4.89 20.39
C LYS A 67 -6.48 6.15 19.54
N ASP A 68 -7.33 6.20 18.52
CA ASP A 68 -7.60 7.40 17.73
C ASP A 68 -8.55 8.39 18.45
N TYR A 69 -8.96 9.44 17.77
CA TYR A 69 -9.93 10.41 18.27
C TYR A 69 -11.35 9.85 18.45
N ASN A 70 -11.70 8.76 17.75
CA ASN A 70 -13.01 8.10 17.78
C ASN A 70 -13.12 6.98 18.83
N ASP A 71 -12.12 6.82 19.71
CA ASP A 71 -11.98 5.76 20.72
C ASP A 71 -11.74 4.34 20.14
N VAL A 72 -11.38 4.24 18.85
CA VAL A 72 -10.97 3.01 18.15
C VAL A 72 -9.54 2.65 18.53
N VAL A 73 -9.27 1.38 18.84
CA VAL A 73 -7.91 0.89 19.13
C VAL A 73 -7.18 0.64 17.82
N VAL A 74 -6.16 1.45 17.52
CA VAL A 74 -5.34 1.36 16.30
C VAL A 74 -4.08 0.53 16.47
N SER A 75 -3.56 0.41 17.70
CA SER A 75 -2.40 -0.42 18.02
C SER A 75 -2.46 -0.88 19.48
N ASN A 76 -1.95 -2.06 19.79
CA ASN A 76 -1.88 -2.58 21.16
C ASN A 76 -0.77 -3.62 21.33
N GLY A 77 -0.40 -3.91 22.58
CA GLY A 77 0.60 -4.93 22.88
C GLY A 77 0.77 -5.18 24.38
N THR A 78 1.72 -6.07 24.72
CA THR A 78 2.06 -6.38 26.12
C THR A 78 3.57 -6.48 26.28
N GLN A 79 4.16 -5.56 27.06
CA GLN A 79 5.57 -5.64 27.43
C GLN A 79 5.72 -6.38 28.77
N VAL A 80 6.38 -7.54 28.75
CA VAL A 80 6.77 -8.25 29.99
C VAL A 80 8.03 -7.61 30.56
N PHE A 81 8.07 -7.37 31.87
CA PHE A 81 9.25 -6.84 32.55
C PHE A 81 9.31 -7.29 34.03
N GLN A 82 10.49 -7.20 34.64
CA GLN A 82 10.66 -7.32 36.09
C GLN A 82 11.14 -5.98 36.67
N ALA A 83 10.67 -5.61 37.86
CA ALA A 83 11.06 -4.35 38.48
C ALA A 83 12.55 -4.35 38.88
N SER A 84 13.32 -3.45 38.29
CA SER A 84 14.78 -3.34 38.46
C SER A 84 15.21 -2.51 39.68
N GLY A 85 14.29 -1.73 40.24
CA GLY A 85 14.56 -0.77 41.30
C GLY A 85 13.29 -0.15 41.87
N THR A 86 13.46 0.84 42.77
CA THR A 86 12.34 1.69 43.23
C THR A 86 11.71 2.50 42.09
N LEU A 87 12.45 2.64 40.99
CA LEU A 87 12.01 3.09 39.68
C LEU A 87 12.40 1.99 38.69
N SER A 88 11.51 1.67 37.75
CA SER A 88 11.77 0.86 36.55
C SER A 88 11.34 1.66 35.32
N GLU A 89 12.01 1.49 34.19
CA GLU A 89 11.82 2.32 33.00
C GLU A 89 12.07 1.49 31.74
N PHE A 90 11.19 1.63 30.74
CA PHE A 90 11.34 1.06 29.41
C PHE A 90 10.66 1.96 28.35
N ASN A 91 10.99 1.73 27.08
CA ASN A 91 10.34 2.39 25.96
C ASN A 91 9.41 1.39 25.25
N ILE A 92 8.28 1.90 24.75
CA ILE A 92 7.45 1.27 23.72
C ILE A 92 7.65 2.12 22.46
N TYR A 93 7.90 1.47 21.33
CA TYR A 93 8.03 2.11 20.03
C TYR A 93 6.74 1.86 19.25
N LEU A 94 6.04 2.92 18.88
CA LEU A 94 4.83 2.83 18.07
C LEU A 94 5.20 3.12 16.61
N LYS A 95 4.90 2.16 15.73
CA LYS A 95 5.01 2.21 14.27
C LYS A 95 3.64 1.84 13.67
N HIS A 96 3.38 2.25 12.43
CA HIS A 96 2.32 1.72 11.56
C HIS A 96 0.92 1.72 12.22
N PHE A 97 0.54 2.87 12.80
CA PHE A 97 -0.70 3.03 13.59
C PHE A 97 -1.52 4.29 13.25
N PHE A 98 -1.05 5.12 12.32
CA PHE A 98 -1.80 6.30 11.89
C PHE A 98 -3.02 5.86 11.04
N SER A 99 -4.17 6.44 11.32
CA SER A 99 -5.48 5.99 10.80
C SER A 99 -6.30 7.14 10.19
N GLY A 100 -5.63 8.14 9.60
CA GLY A 100 -6.25 9.38 9.09
C GLY A 100 -6.65 10.39 10.18
N GLU A 101 -6.83 9.96 11.41
CA GLU A 101 -7.07 10.85 12.56
C GLU A 101 -5.79 11.56 13.01
N ASN A 102 -5.92 12.76 13.58
CA ASN A 102 -4.76 13.55 14.01
C ASN A 102 -4.40 13.37 15.50
N PHE A 103 -5.37 13.05 16.38
CA PHE A 103 -5.17 12.98 17.83
C PHE A 103 -5.17 11.53 18.35
N TYR A 104 -4.14 11.17 19.13
CA TYR A 104 -3.98 9.81 19.63
C TYR A 104 -3.82 9.75 21.16
N PHE A 105 -4.41 8.71 21.75
CA PHE A 105 -4.44 8.46 23.19
C PHE A 105 -3.77 7.12 23.51
N PHE A 106 -2.54 7.19 24.00
CA PHE A 106 -1.85 6.03 24.56
C PHE A 106 -2.31 5.78 26.00
N SER A 107 -2.54 4.51 26.33
CA SER A 107 -2.78 4.08 27.71
C SER A 107 -2.05 2.78 28.00
N VAL A 108 -1.61 2.61 29.25
CA VAL A 108 -0.95 1.40 29.73
C VAL A 108 -1.47 1.01 31.11
N GLU A 109 -1.77 -0.27 31.28
CA GLU A 109 -2.11 -0.90 32.55
C GLU A 109 -1.00 -1.88 32.93
N ILE A 110 -0.48 -1.73 34.15
CA ILE A 110 0.53 -2.61 34.74
C ILE A 110 -0.19 -3.67 35.55
N ILE A 111 -0.01 -4.92 35.16
CA ILE A 111 -0.73 -6.09 35.67
C ILE A 111 0.27 -7.03 36.35
N ASP A 112 -0.11 -7.60 37.49
CA ASP A 112 0.68 -8.61 38.20
C ASP A 112 0.36 -10.06 37.77
N SER A 113 1.16 -11.02 38.26
CA SER A 113 0.96 -12.45 38.01
C SER A 113 -0.31 -13.07 38.61
N SER A 114 -1.18 -12.27 39.27
CA SER A 114 -2.54 -12.65 39.65
C SER A 114 -3.62 -12.09 38.72
N ASN A 115 -3.21 -11.45 37.62
CA ASN A 115 -4.04 -10.70 36.68
C ASN A 115 -4.79 -9.53 37.35
N SER A 116 -4.15 -8.87 38.32
CA SER A 116 -4.64 -7.63 38.94
C SER A 116 -3.91 -6.42 38.39
N VAL A 117 -4.65 -5.39 37.96
CA VAL A 117 -4.07 -4.07 37.63
C VAL A 117 -3.54 -3.44 38.92
N ILE A 118 -2.23 -3.17 38.96
CA ILE A 118 -1.52 -2.57 40.10
C ILE A 118 -1.15 -1.10 39.87
N GLY A 119 -1.19 -0.61 38.64
CA GLY A 119 -1.05 0.80 38.28
C GLY A 119 -1.45 1.03 36.83
N ASN A 120 -1.80 2.26 36.47
CA ASN A 120 -2.11 2.64 35.09
C ASN A 120 -1.66 4.08 34.79
N GLY A 121 -1.58 4.41 33.50
CA GLY A 121 -1.25 5.75 33.03
C GLY A 121 -1.83 6.03 31.64
N TYR A 122 -1.96 7.32 31.32
CA TYR A 122 -2.53 7.83 30.08
C TYR A 122 -1.64 8.95 29.55
N TYR A 123 -1.45 9.01 28.23
CA TYR A 123 -0.69 10.06 27.54
C TYR A 123 -1.34 10.36 26.20
N SER A 124 -1.42 11.62 25.83
CA SER A 124 -1.98 12.08 24.54
C SER A 124 -0.89 12.76 23.72
N PHE A 125 -0.86 12.50 22.43
CA PHE A 125 0.03 13.12 21.45
C PHE A 125 -0.69 13.31 20.12
N MET A 126 -0.06 14.01 19.19
CA MET A 126 -0.61 14.32 17.87
C MET A 126 0.28 13.74 16.78
N VAL A 127 -0.35 13.14 15.77
CA VAL A 127 0.31 12.66 14.55
C VAL A 127 -0.34 13.38 13.37
N PHE A 128 0.47 13.99 12.53
CA PHE A 128 0.06 14.57 11.26
C PHE A 128 0.38 13.54 10.17
N GLN A 129 -0.44 13.43 9.12
CA GLN A 129 -0.04 12.73 7.92
C GLN A 129 1.23 13.40 7.37
N ASN A 130 2.21 12.61 6.92
CA ASN A 130 3.27 13.18 6.09
C ASN A 130 2.66 13.57 4.72
N SER A 131 3.33 14.44 3.97
CA SER A 131 2.76 14.96 2.71
C SER A 131 3.82 15.51 1.77
N ILE A 132 3.73 15.10 0.50
CA ILE A 132 4.58 15.60 -0.58
C ILE A 132 4.00 16.93 -1.10
N MET A 133 4.75 18.02 -0.91
CA MET A 133 4.34 19.36 -1.36
C MET A 133 4.61 19.55 -2.87
N PRO A 134 3.63 20.02 -3.67
CA PRO A 134 3.85 20.25 -5.11
C PRO A 134 4.86 21.38 -5.37
N VAL A 135 5.69 21.23 -6.41
CA VAL A 135 6.83 22.13 -6.70
C VAL A 135 6.39 23.48 -7.28
N LYS A 136 6.36 24.53 -6.45
CA LYS A 136 5.99 25.90 -6.84
C LYS A 136 7.21 26.81 -6.99
N ASN A 137 7.12 27.83 -7.86
CA ASN A 137 8.19 28.80 -8.08
C ASN A 137 8.25 29.90 -7.00
N ASN A 138 7.12 30.27 -6.40
CA ASN A 138 7.05 31.29 -5.35
C ASN A 138 5.74 31.17 -4.54
N LEU A 139 5.77 31.65 -3.30
CA LEU A 139 4.64 31.77 -2.39
C LEU A 139 4.40 33.26 -2.09
N LEU A 140 3.38 33.82 -2.75
CA LEU A 140 2.96 35.23 -2.64
C LEU A 140 1.96 35.36 -1.49
N VAL A 141 2.18 36.26 -0.53
CA VAL A 141 1.39 36.30 0.72
C VAL A 141 0.76 37.66 0.95
N PHE A 142 -0.56 37.70 1.05
CA PHE A 142 -1.36 38.87 1.44
C PHE A 142 -2.14 38.58 2.73
N GLY A 143 -2.34 39.60 3.57
CA GLY A 143 -3.05 39.40 4.83
C GLY A 143 -2.71 40.37 5.95
N ASP A 144 -2.98 39.93 7.18
CA ASP A 144 -2.76 40.73 8.39
C ASP A 144 -1.63 40.21 9.30
N SER A 145 -1.71 40.44 10.62
CA SER A 145 -0.68 40.05 11.60
C SER A 145 -0.47 38.54 11.72
N LEU A 146 -1.43 37.70 11.32
CA LEU A 146 -1.26 36.25 11.31
C LEU A 146 -0.21 35.76 10.31
N SER A 147 0.06 36.56 9.26
CA SER A 147 1.04 36.23 8.21
C SER A 147 2.19 37.25 8.09
N ASP A 148 2.25 38.28 8.95
CA ASP A 148 3.27 39.34 8.85
C ASP A 148 4.64 38.88 9.42
N MET A 149 5.62 38.75 8.53
CA MET A 149 7.02 38.39 8.83
C MET A 149 7.91 39.58 9.27
N GLY A 150 7.38 40.80 9.40
CA GLY A 150 8.10 42.00 9.84
C GLY A 150 7.86 43.27 9.01
N ASN A 151 6.88 43.28 8.12
CA ASN A 151 6.46 44.43 7.33
C ASN A 151 5.93 45.58 8.22
N ALA A 152 5.05 45.30 9.18
CA ALA A 152 4.63 46.32 10.16
C ALA A 152 5.81 46.83 11.00
N LYS A 153 6.81 45.96 11.28
CA LYS A 153 8.00 46.33 12.05
C LYS A 153 8.94 47.25 11.30
N ASN A 154 9.09 47.05 9.99
CA ASN A 154 9.85 47.93 9.11
C ASN A 154 9.07 49.18 8.65
N SER A 155 7.80 49.32 9.07
CA SER A 155 6.98 50.50 8.80
C SER A 155 7.32 51.70 9.69
N VAL A 156 6.73 52.85 9.37
CA VAL A 156 6.82 54.08 10.19
C VAL A 156 6.27 53.90 11.62
N LEU A 157 5.42 52.88 11.85
CA LEU A 157 4.90 52.57 13.19
C LEU A 157 5.88 51.75 14.05
N ASN A 158 6.82 51.01 13.46
CA ASN A 158 7.83 50.22 14.18
C ASN A 158 7.25 49.21 15.21
N VAL A 159 6.09 48.62 14.91
CA VAL A 159 5.39 47.64 15.76
C VAL A 159 5.49 46.22 15.18
N PRO A 160 5.53 45.15 16.00
CA PRO A 160 5.43 45.13 17.47
C PRO A 160 6.78 45.39 18.16
N ASP A 161 6.82 45.46 19.50
CA ASP A 161 8.06 45.72 20.26
C ASP A 161 8.94 44.46 20.36
N VAL A 162 10.26 44.60 20.17
CA VAL A 162 11.20 43.45 20.10
C VAL A 162 12.37 43.70 21.05
N PRO A 163 12.47 42.99 22.20
CA PRO A 163 11.49 42.06 22.80
C PRO A 163 10.18 42.76 23.24
N PRO A 164 9.10 42.02 23.54
CA PRO A 164 9.00 40.56 23.73
C PRO A 164 8.71 39.75 22.45
N TYR A 165 8.31 40.37 21.36
CA TYR A 165 7.98 39.67 20.11
C TYR A 165 9.24 39.18 19.39
N TRP A 166 9.12 38.12 18.59
CA TRP A 166 10.23 37.53 17.85
C TRP A 166 10.40 38.16 16.47
N GLN A 167 11.55 38.80 16.23
CA GLN A 167 11.99 39.32 14.92
C GLN A 167 10.92 40.13 14.12
N GLY A 168 10.01 40.82 14.82
CA GLY A 168 8.97 41.65 14.21
C GLY A 168 7.70 40.91 13.77
N ARG A 169 7.60 39.59 14.00
CA ARG A 169 6.35 38.82 13.88
C ARG A 169 5.43 39.15 15.06
N PHE A 170 4.13 38.92 14.93
CA PHE A 170 3.16 39.07 16.02
C PHE A 170 3.08 37.83 16.95
N SER A 171 4.21 37.13 17.15
CA SER A 171 4.29 35.94 18.00
C SER A 171 5.68 35.80 18.68
N ASN A 172 5.87 34.73 19.47
CA ASN A 172 7.16 34.38 20.10
C ASN A 172 8.12 33.57 19.21
N GLY A 173 7.79 33.42 17.92
CA GLY A 173 8.60 32.70 16.94
C GLY A 173 8.11 33.00 15.51
N GLN A 174 8.36 32.06 14.60
CA GLN A 174 7.88 32.13 13.23
C GLN A 174 6.34 32.08 13.16
N VAL A 175 5.77 32.71 12.12
CA VAL A 175 4.34 32.60 11.79
C VAL A 175 4.11 31.44 10.81
N TRP A 176 2.89 30.90 10.77
CA TRP A 176 2.53 29.68 10.00
C TRP A 176 3.05 29.68 8.55
N ILE A 177 2.92 30.80 7.84
CA ILE A 177 3.31 30.90 6.43
C ILE A 177 4.83 30.77 6.19
N GLU A 178 5.65 30.95 7.24
CA GLU A 178 7.10 30.66 7.16
C GLU A 178 7.39 29.16 7.11
N TYR A 179 6.60 28.34 7.82
CA TYR A 179 6.71 26.88 7.77
C TYR A 179 6.15 26.32 6.46
N VAL A 180 5.06 26.87 5.92
CA VAL A 180 4.54 26.53 4.58
C VAL A 180 5.53 26.94 3.48
N SER A 181 6.20 28.09 3.62
CA SER A 181 7.31 28.46 2.72
C SER A 181 8.44 27.43 2.76
N GLN A 182 8.78 26.92 3.95
CA GLN A 182 9.82 25.91 4.13
C GLN A 182 9.43 24.53 3.54
N SER A 183 8.17 24.09 3.64
CA SER A 183 7.74 22.80 3.09
C SER A 183 7.70 22.80 1.57
N TYR A 184 7.41 23.94 0.93
CA TYR A 184 7.61 24.13 -0.52
C TYR A 184 9.10 24.23 -0.94
N GLY A 185 10.06 24.17 -0.01
CA GLY A 185 11.48 24.44 -0.30
C GLY A 185 11.80 25.90 -0.65
N LEU A 186 10.85 26.82 -0.44
CA LEU A 186 10.93 28.21 -0.84
C LEU A 186 11.56 29.11 0.24
N THR A 187 11.93 30.33 -0.16
CA THR A 187 12.42 31.38 0.75
C THR A 187 11.64 32.67 0.51
N THR A 188 10.41 32.72 1.04
CA THR A 188 9.53 33.91 0.99
C THR A 188 10.21 35.13 1.65
N THR A 189 10.26 36.27 0.96
CA THR A 189 10.89 37.50 1.46
C THR A 189 9.87 38.61 1.76
N ILE A 190 10.15 39.51 2.70
CA ILE A 190 9.24 40.64 3.01
C ILE A 190 9.34 41.77 1.99
N GLY A 191 8.21 42.36 1.60
CA GLY A 191 8.15 43.49 0.67
C GLY A 191 6.96 44.42 0.89
N SER A 192 7.17 45.73 0.71
CA SER A 192 6.12 46.74 0.90
C SER A 192 6.20 47.90 -0.10
N GLY A 193 5.03 48.40 -0.53
CA GLY A 193 4.92 49.46 -1.52
C GLY A 193 5.59 49.06 -2.83
N THR A 194 6.57 49.85 -3.27
CA THR A 194 7.37 49.60 -4.49
C THR A 194 8.60 48.72 -4.27
N GLN A 195 8.79 48.16 -3.07
CA GLN A 195 9.88 47.21 -2.81
C GLN A 195 9.51 45.82 -3.30
N SER A 196 10.48 45.10 -3.86
CA SER A 196 10.41 43.67 -4.10
C SER A 196 10.16 42.89 -2.80
N GLY A 197 9.69 41.66 -2.93
CA GLY A 197 9.39 40.76 -1.82
C GLY A 197 7.95 40.28 -1.87
N ASP A 198 7.76 39.05 -1.43
CA ASP A 198 6.64 38.15 -1.75
C ASP A 198 5.63 38.13 -0.61
N ASN A 199 6.07 38.28 0.64
CA ASN A 199 5.21 38.57 1.76
C ASN A 199 4.88 40.07 1.82
N ARG A 200 3.61 40.36 1.56
CA ARG A 200 2.97 41.69 1.52
C ARG A 200 2.04 41.94 2.70
N ALA A 201 1.84 40.96 3.58
CA ALA A 201 0.96 41.04 4.74
C ALA A 201 1.43 42.10 5.75
N PHE A 202 0.52 42.68 6.51
CA PHE A 202 0.79 43.77 7.46
C PHE A 202 -0.03 43.63 8.74
N GLY A 203 0.62 43.64 9.90
CA GLY A 203 -0.04 43.62 11.19
C GLY A 203 -1.03 44.77 11.39
N GLY A 204 -2.28 44.43 11.73
CA GLY A 204 -3.37 45.39 11.90
C GLY A 204 -4.10 45.81 10.62
N SER A 205 -3.82 45.17 9.47
CA SER A 205 -4.54 45.41 8.22
C SER A 205 -5.93 44.78 8.20
N GLN A 206 -6.88 45.48 7.60
CA GLN A 206 -8.25 45.02 7.36
C GLN A 206 -8.42 44.53 5.91
N THR A 207 -9.51 43.82 5.61
CA THR A 207 -9.76 43.30 4.26
C THR A 207 -9.95 44.38 3.20
N GLY A 208 -10.49 45.55 3.55
CA GLY A 208 -10.89 46.57 2.57
C GLY A 208 -9.73 47.23 1.78
N ALA A 209 -10.07 48.31 1.06
CA ALA A 209 -9.08 49.21 0.49
C ALA A 209 -8.57 50.25 1.51
N GLY A 210 -7.56 51.04 1.14
CA GLY A 210 -7.04 52.15 1.93
C GLY A 210 -6.07 51.73 3.03
N PHE A 211 -6.07 52.49 4.14
CA PHE A 211 -5.09 52.34 5.22
C PHE A 211 -5.76 52.29 6.59
N SER A 212 -5.52 51.22 7.35
CA SER A 212 -5.82 51.16 8.77
C SER A 212 -4.83 52.00 9.57
N TYR A 213 -5.29 52.57 10.69
CA TYR A 213 -4.50 53.46 11.57
C TYR A 213 -3.77 54.59 10.82
N LEU A 214 -4.35 55.06 9.70
CA LEU A 214 -3.82 56.07 8.76
C LEU A 214 -2.53 55.68 8.00
N LEU A 215 -1.89 54.55 8.29
CA LEU A 215 -0.53 54.24 7.80
C LEU A 215 -0.30 52.77 7.39
N LEU A 216 -1.13 51.81 7.82
CA LEU A 216 -0.99 50.38 7.52
C LEU A 216 -1.84 50.01 6.30
N PRO A 217 -1.27 49.48 5.21
CA PRO A 217 -2.02 49.18 3.98
C PRO A 217 -2.96 48.00 4.20
N ASN A 218 -4.26 48.22 4.02
CA ASN A 218 -5.27 47.16 4.02
C ASN A 218 -5.07 46.21 2.82
N VAL A 219 -5.64 45.01 2.86
CA VAL A 219 -5.31 43.91 1.92
C VAL A 219 -5.46 44.31 0.45
N GLY A 220 -6.57 44.94 0.05
CA GLY A 220 -6.73 45.42 -1.34
C GLY A 220 -5.70 46.48 -1.76
N THR A 221 -5.09 47.16 -0.80
CA THR A 221 -3.97 48.11 -1.01
C THR A 221 -2.60 47.41 -0.99
N GLN A 222 -2.45 46.26 -0.33
CA GLN A 222 -1.26 45.41 -0.49
C GLN A 222 -1.21 44.85 -1.93
N ILE A 223 -2.32 44.25 -2.38
CA ILE A 223 -2.50 43.67 -3.72
C ILE A 223 -2.32 44.73 -4.80
N SER A 224 -3.08 45.83 -4.74
CA SER A 224 -3.00 46.90 -5.75
C SER A 224 -1.62 47.55 -5.81
N ASN A 225 -0.87 47.64 -4.70
CA ASN A 225 0.51 48.15 -4.74
C ASN A 225 1.49 47.13 -5.35
N TYR A 226 1.33 45.84 -5.06
CA TYR A 226 2.15 44.78 -5.65
C TYR A 226 1.96 44.72 -7.17
N LEU A 227 0.71 44.62 -7.63
CA LEU A 227 0.38 44.54 -9.06
C LEU A 227 0.79 45.81 -9.84
N ALA A 228 0.68 46.99 -9.24
CA ALA A 228 1.02 48.25 -9.92
C ALA A 228 2.52 48.62 -9.90
N ASN A 229 3.33 48.08 -8.97
CA ASN A 229 4.70 48.58 -8.74
C ASN A 229 5.79 47.50 -8.61
N VAL A 230 5.41 46.23 -8.42
CA VAL A 230 6.37 45.12 -8.24
C VAL A 230 6.28 44.15 -9.40
N GLN A 231 5.09 43.60 -9.65
CA GLN A 231 4.88 42.58 -10.68
C GLN A 231 3.41 42.57 -11.12
N SER A 232 3.15 42.95 -12.38
CA SER A 232 1.79 43.15 -12.91
C SER A 232 1.08 41.88 -13.40
N SER A 233 1.76 40.74 -13.38
CA SER A 233 1.24 39.44 -13.79
C SER A 233 1.85 38.33 -12.95
N ILE A 234 1.02 37.45 -12.41
CA ILE A 234 1.41 36.31 -11.58
C ILE A 234 1.55 35.10 -12.52
N PRO A 235 2.69 34.37 -12.53
CA PRO A 235 2.81 33.08 -13.22
C PRO A 235 1.90 32.02 -12.59
N ALA A 236 1.37 31.11 -13.39
CA ALA A 236 0.48 30.03 -12.91
C ALA A 236 1.12 29.15 -11.84
N ASN A 237 2.41 28.79 -11.97
CA ASN A 237 3.14 28.02 -10.95
C ASN A 237 3.63 28.88 -9.74
N ASN A 238 2.85 29.88 -9.34
CA ASN A 238 3.00 30.64 -8.10
C ASN A 238 1.70 30.53 -7.29
N VAL A 239 1.79 30.03 -6.07
CA VAL A 239 0.66 29.95 -5.14
C VAL A 239 0.47 31.25 -4.37
N VAL A 240 -0.79 31.65 -4.14
CA VAL A 240 -1.14 32.92 -3.46
C VAL A 240 -1.89 32.68 -2.15
N SER A 241 -1.24 32.96 -1.02
CA SER A 241 -1.89 32.93 0.30
C SER A 241 -2.62 34.24 0.60
N LEU A 242 -3.87 34.14 1.05
CA LEU A 242 -4.74 35.27 1.37
C LEU A 242 -5.50 35.04 2.68
N TRP A 243 -5.02 35.60 3.80
CA TRP A 243 -5.67 35.46 5.12
C TRP A 243 -5.85 36.79 5.85
N ALA A 244 -7.10 37.22 6.04
CA ALA A 244 -7.47 38.43 6.77
C ALA A 244 -8.94 38.38 7.23
N GLY A 245 -9.38 39.42 7.96
CA GLY A 245 -10.75 39.60 8.43
C GLY A 245 -10.89 39.65 9.96
N GLY A 246 -9.90 39.16 10.70
CA GLY A 246 -9.87 39.27 12.15
C GLY A 246 -9.90 40.73 12.61
N ASN A 247 -9.06 41.58 12.00
CA ASN A 247 -9.00 43.01 12.32
C ASN A 247 -10.29 43.77 11.99
N ASP A 248 -11.03 43.35 10.96
CA ASP A 248 -12.31 43.91 10.55
C ASP A 248 -13.39 43.73 11.64
N PHE A 249 -13.41 42.58 12.32
CA PHE A 249 -14.30 42.30 13.46
C PHE A 249 -13.79 42.82 14.81
N LEU A 250 -12.47 42.73 15.06
CA LEU A 250 -11.88 43.12 16.35
C LEU A 250 -11.87 44.64 16.56
N TYR A 251 -11.57 45.40 15.50
CA TYR A 251 -11.32 46.86 15.54
C TYR A 251 -11.95 47.67 14.40
N GLY A 252 -12.49 47.01 13.36
CA GLY A 252 -13.16 47.65 12.23
C GLY A 252 -14.63 47.97 12.48
N THR A 253 -15.35 48.24 11.40
CA THR A 253 -16.82 48.43 11.39
C THR A 253 -17.51 47.66 10.26
N ALA A 254 -16.84 46.64 9.72
CA ALA A 254 -17.37 45.78 8.68
C ALA A 254 -18.13 44.59 9.32
N ASN A 255 -19.08 44.03 8.57
CA ASN A 255 -19.78 42.80 8.91
C ASN A 255 -19.39 41.67 7.94
N SER A 256 -19.81 40.44 8.22
CA SER A 256 -19.55 39.25 7.39
C SER A 256 -19.72 39.50 5.89
N ASN A 257 -20.84 40.09 5.44
CA ASN A 257 -21.08 40.41 4.02
C ASN A 257 -20.01 41.35 3.42
N THR A 258 -19.59 42.38 4.16
CA THR A 258 -18.59 43.35 3.67
C THR A 258 -17.21 42.70 3.54
N ILE A 259 -16.87 41.80 4.46
CA ILE A 259 -15.58 41.11 4.48
C ILE A 259 -15.51 40.08 3.34
N VAL A 260 -16.59 39.30 3.10
CA VAL A 260 -16.68 38.37 1.97
C VAL A 260 -16.57 39.10 0.63
N ALA A 261 -17.30 40.19 0.42
CA ALA A 261 -17.22 40.97 -0.82
C ALA A 261 -15.83 41.61 -1.06
N ASN A 262 -15.09 41.94 0.01
CA ASN A 262 -13.68 42.33 -0.14
C ASN A 262 -12.81 41.15 -0.58
N MET A 263 -12.97 39.97 0.03
CA MET A 263 -12.21 38.75 -0.30
C MET A 263 -12.46 38.31 -1.74
N GLU A 264 -13.71 38.27 -2.19
CA GLU A 264 -14.07 38.03 -3.59
C GLU A 264 -13.34 39.01 -4.52
N SER A 265 -13.43 40.31 -4.24
CA SER A 265 -12.77 41.34 -5.05
C SER A 265 -11.24 41.17 -5.09
N HIS A 266 -10.62 40.55 -4.09
CA HIS A 266 -9.18 40.25 -4.08
C HIS A 266 -8.86 39.02 -4.91
N ILE A 267 -9.62 37.92 -4.75
CA ILE A 267 -9.46 36.70 -5.55
C ILE A 267 -9.62 37.04 -7.03
N ARG A 268 -10.71 37.73 -7.41
CA ARG A 268 -10.93 38.22 -8.79
C ARG A 268 -9.82 39.15 -9.29
N GLN A 269 -9.25 40.01 -8.43
CA GLN A 269 -8.14 40.90 -8.81
C GLN A 269 -6.81 40.14 -9.04
N LEU A 270 -6.58 39.05 -8.30
CA LEU A 270 -5.37 38.23 -8.38
C LEU A 270 -5.47 37.21 -9.53
N ALA A 271 -6.63 36.56 -9.71
CA ALA A 271 -6.94 35.69 -10.84
C ALA A 271 -6.91 36.46 -12.17
N GLY A 272 -7.51 37.66 -12.20
CA GLY A 272 -7.39 38.60 -13.32
C GLY A 272 -5.97 39.14 -13.58
N ALA A 273 -5.00 38.81 -12.73
CA ALA A 273 -3.57 39.04 -12.94
C ALA A 273 -2.77 37.76 -13.25
N GLY A 274 -3.41 36.58 -13.34
CA GLY A 274 -2.79 35.31 -13.71
C GLY A 274 -2.53 34.32 -12.56
N ALA A 275 -3.01 34.60 -11.33
CA ALA A 275 -2.94 33.60 -10.25
C ALA A 275 -4.01 32.51 -10.43
N THR A 276 -3.57 31.26 -10.60
CA THR A 276 -4.44 30.08 -10.76
C THR A 276 -4.62 29.28 -9.48
N GLU A 277 -3.82 29.55 -8.45
CA GLU A 277 -3.74 28.73 -7.23
C GLU A 277 -3.70 29.60 -5.95
N PHE A 278 -4.53 29.27 -4.97
CA PHE A 278 -4.72 30.05 -3.75
C PHE A 278 -4.72 29.19 -2.48
N ILE A 279 -4.23 29.76 -1.38
CA ILE A 279 -4.38 29.21 -0.01
C ILE A 279 -5.23 30.19 0.80
N ILE A 280 -6.45 29.80 1.16
CA ILE A 280 -7.44 30.68 1.81
C ILE A 280 -7.97 30.04 3.11
N PRO A 281 -7.37 30.36 4.27
CA PRO A 281 -7.92 29.95 5.55
C PRO A 281 -9.16 30.77 5.95
N ASN A 282 -10.10 30.11 6.63
CA ASN A 282 -11.21 30.80 7.29
C ASN A 282 -10.78 31.50 8.60
N LEU A 283 -11.70 32.11 9.34
CA LEU A 283 -11.35 32.75 10.62
C LEU A 283 -11.59 31.81 11.82
N PRO A 284 -10.62 31.67 12.75
CA PRO A 284 -10.83 30.95 14.01
C PRO A 284 -11.84 31.67 14.93
N PRO A 285 -12.39 31.01 15.96
CA PRO A 285 -13.35 31.59 16.91
C PRO A 285 -12.77 32.76 17.72
N LEU A 286 -12.90 33.97 17.16
CA LEU A 286 -12.37 35.21 17.71
C LEU A 286 -12.93 35.50 19.11
N GLU A 287 -14.11 34.97 19.47
CA GLU A 287 -14.69 35.10 20.80
C GLU A 287 -13.92 34.34 21.90
N LYS A 288 -13.13 33.31 21.53
CA LYS A 288 -12.23 32.60 22.44
C LYS A 288 -10.91 33.35 22.71
N THR A 289 -10.62 34.45 21.99
CA THR A 289 -9.41 35.26 22.23
C THR A 289 -9.47 36.01 23.57
N PRO A 290 -8.35 36.18 24.30
CA PRO A 290 -8.33 36.93 25.56
C PRO A 290 -8.82 38.38 25.44
N GLU A 291 -8.66 39.01 24.27
CA GLU A 291 -9.24 40.32 23.94
C GLU A 291 -10.77 40.29 23.98
N ILE A 292 -11.42 39.34 23.29
CA ILE A 292 -12.89 39.26 23.24
C ILE A 292 -13.48 38.66 24.52
N LEU A 293 -12.78 37.73 25.19
CA LEU A 293 -13.14 37.26 26.53
C LEU A 293 -13.20 38.40 27.57
N SER A 294 -12.44 39.49 27.36
CA SER A 294 -12.51 40.70 28.20
C SER A 294 -13.74 41.59 27.94
N ARG A 295 -14.43 41.40 26.81
CA ARG A 295 -15.64 42.15 26.41
C ARG A 295 -16.90 41.50 26.99
N SER A 296 -18.04 42.19 26.95
CA SER A 296 -19.28 41.67 27.55
C SER A 296 -19.84 40.47 26.76
N GLN A 297 -20.56 39.55 27.45
CA GLN A 297 -21.14 38.35 26.81
C GLN A 297 -21.97 38.64 25.56
N ASN A 298 -22.70 39.76 25.52
CA ASN A 298 -23.45 40.13 24.33
C ASN A 298 -22.54 40.46 23.14
N GLN A 299 -21.37 41.06 23.38
CA GLN A 299 -20.38 41.34 22.33
C GLN A 299 -19.68 40.06 21.88
N GLN A 300 -19.33 39.17 22.82
CA GLN A 300 -18.79 37.83 22.51
C GLN A 300 -19.75 37.07 21.58
N ASN A 301 -21.02 36.95 21.98
CA ASN A 301 -22.05 36.24 21.20
C ASN A 301 -22.32 36.90 19.83
N THR A 302 -22.24 38.23 19.71
CA THR A 302 -22.39 38.91 18.41
C THR A 302 -21.20 38.66 17.49
N ILE A 303 -19.97 38.66 18.02
CA ILE A 303 -18.76 38.39 17.23
C ILE A 303 -18.75 36.93 16.77
N ALA A 304 -19.03 35.97 17.66
CA ALA A 304 -19.13 34.55 17.31
C ALA A 304 -20.12 34.31 16.15
N ALA A 305 -21.31 34.92 16.21
CA ALA A 305 -22.33 34.79 15.18
C ALA A 305 -21.93 35.41 13.83
N GLU A 306 -21.21 36.54 13.83
CA GLU A 306 -20.71 37.16 12.60
C GLU A 306 -19.50 36.39 12.02
N VAL A 307 -18.62 35.81 12.84
CA VAL A 307 -17.50 34.97 12.36
C VAL A 307 -18.01 33.67 11.74
N VAL A 308 -18.96 32.98 12.38
CA VAL A 308 -19.62 31.80 11.78
C VAL A 308 -20.32 32.18 10.47
N SER A 309 -21.03 33.32 10.44
CA SER A 309 -21.69 33.79 9.22
C SER A 309 -20.72 34.26 8.13
N TYR A 310 -19.50 34.67 8.48
CA TYR A 310 -18.42 34.92 7.54
C TYR A 310 -17.85 33.63 6.98
N ASN A 311 -17.46 32.67 7.83
CA ASN A 311 -16.87 31.39 7.40
C ASN A 311 -17.81 30.62 6.45
N GLN A 312 -19.11 30.58 6.75
CA GLN A 312 -20.12 29.95 5.89
C GLN A 312 -20.21 30.60 4.50
N LYS A 313 -20.16 31.93 4.43
CA LYS A 313 -20.21 32.68 3.16
C LYS A 313 -18.87 32.63 2.41
N LEU A 314 -17.75 32.54 3.11
CA LEU A 314 -16.42 32.37 2.51
C LEU A 314 -16.33 31.01 1.83
N LEU A 315 -16.80 29.94 2.47
CA LEU A 315 -16.84 28.60 1.85
C LEU A 315 -17.74 28.59 0.60
N SER A 316 -18.94 29.17 0.68
CA SER A 316 -19.82 29.30 -0.48
C SER A 316 -19.19 30.13 -1.62
N LEU A 317 -18.52 31.24 -1.29
CA LEU A 317 -17.77 32.03 -2.27
C LEU A 317 -16.65 31.21 -2.92
N ILE A 318 -15.89 30.46 -2.12
CA ILE A 318 -14.75 29.66 -2.60
C ILE A 318 -15.22 28.60 -3.59
N ASN A 319 -16.24 27.81 -3.24
CA ASN A 319 -16.77 26.76 -4.12
C ASN A 319 -17.29 27.33 -5.45
N ASN A 320 -17.98 28.47 -5.43
CA ASN A 320 -18.49 29.09 -6.65
C ASN A 320 -17.33 29.66 -7.50
N ILE A 321 -16.38 30.36 -6.88
CA ILE A 321 -15.31 31.07 -7.62
C ILE A 321 -14.17 30.16 -8.08
N SER A 322 -13.97 28.99 -7.48
CA SER A 322 -13.05 27.96 -7.99
C SER A 322 -13.53 27.43 -9.34
N ILE A 323 -14.84 27.17 -9.48
CA ILE A 323 -15.45 26.69 -10.73
C ILE A 323 -15.51 27.84 -11.74
N GLU A 324 -16.09 29.00 -11.38
CA GLU A 324 -16.32 30.14 -12.28
C GLU A 324 -15.04 30.64 -12.99
N LEU A 325 -13.89 30.56 -12.31
CA LEU A 325 -12.62 31.10 -12.80
C LEU A 325 -11.55 30.02 -13.08
N ASN A 326 -11.88 28.73 -12.95
CA ASN A 326 -10.95 27.59 -12.91
C ASN A 326 -9.71 27.88 -12.04
N LEU A 327 -9.91 27.84 -10.71
CA LEU A 327 -8.89 28.11 -9.70
C LEU A 327 -8.78 26.97 -8.69
N VAL A 328 -7.55 26.50 -8.46
CA VAL A 328 -7.23 25.60 -7.35
C VAL A 328 -7.24 26.41 -6.06
N ILE A 329 -8.17 26.15 -5.14
CA ILE A 329 -8.28 26.87 -3.86
C ILE A 329 -8.15 25.91 -2.68
N HIS A 330 -6.98 25.89 -2.07
CA HIS A 330 -6.70 25.18 -0.82
C HIS A 330 -7.37 25.90 0.35
N PHE A 331 -8.56 25.43 0.74
CA PHE A 331 -9.33 25.96 1.86
C PHE A 331 -8.88 25.36 3.20
N ILE A 332 -8.47 26.21 4.14
CA ILE A 332 -7.99 25.76 5.47
C ILE A 332 -9.04 26.08 6.54
N ASP A 333 -9.66 25.06 7.14
CA ASP A 333 -10.63 25.24 8.23
C ASP A 333 -9.95 25.53 9.59
N ALA A 334 -9.43 26.75 9.71
CA ALA A 334 -8.86 27.28 10.94
C ALA A 334 -9.88 27.40 12.09
N TRP A 335 -11.19 27.33 11.82
CA TRP A 335 -12.24 27.32 12.85
C TRP A 335 -12.33 25.96 13.53
N SER A 336 -12.52 24.87 12.78
CA SER A 336 -12.63 23.53 13.36
C SER A 336 -11.33 23.14 14.07
N LEU A 337 -10.20 23.29 13.36
CA LEU A 337 -8.83 23.17 13.89
C LEU A 337 -8.63 23.83 15.26
N PHE A 338 -9.06 25.08 15.42
CA PHE A 338 -8.90 25.80 16.68
C PHE A 338 -9.71 25.18 17.81
N ASN A 339 -10.92 24.68 17.53
CA ASN A 339 -11.74 24.01 18.52
C ASN A 339 -11.10 22.68 18.95
N ASP A 340 -10.66 21.87 17.99
CA ASP A 340 -10.06 20.56 18.26
C ASP A 340 -8.74 20.69 19.04
N ILE A 341 -7.92 21.71 18.73
CA ILE A 341 -6.71 22.05 19.50
C ILE A 341 -7.05 22.56 20.91
N VAL A 342 -8.15 23.30 21.12
CA VAL A 342 -8.53 23.73 22.47
C VAL A 342 -8.96 22.53 23.32
N ASP A 343 -9.80 21.66 22.76
CA ASP A 343 -10.40 20.54 23.49
C ASP A 343 -9.38 19.41 23.72
N ASN A 344 -8.42 19.20 22.80
CA ASN A 344 -7.32 18.22 22.92
C ASN A 344 -5.96 18.83 23.32
N SER A 345 -5.93 20.06 23.83
CA SER A 345 -4.70 20.87 24.04
C SER A 345 -3.51 20.19 24.74
N LEU A 346 -3.75 19.23 25.64
CA LEU A 346 -2.69 18.46 26.30
C LEU A 346 -1.90 17.55 25.35
N ALA A 347 -2.50 17.09 24.25
CA ALA A 347 -1.84 16.33 23.18
C ALA A 347 -0.75 17.13 22.47
N LEU A 348 -0.75 18.46 22.64
CA LEU A 348 0.16 19.41 22.02
C LEU A 348 1.09 20.09 23.04
N GLY A 349 1.09 19.63 24.29
CA GLY A 349 1.82 20.25 25.39
C GLY A 349 1.27 21.62 25.84
N ILE A 350 0.15 22.06 25.27
CA ILE A 350 -0.51 23.32 25.61
C ILE A 350 -1.29 23.10 26.92
N THR A 351 -1.00 23.93 27.93
CA THR A 351 -1.65 23.87 29.25
C THR A 351 -2.49 25.10 29.57
N ASN A 352 -2.41 26.16 28.77
CA ASN A 352 -3.27 27.34 28.89
C ASN A 352 -3.85 27.77 27.53
N THR A 353 -5.16 27.67 27.39
CA THR A 353 -5.93 28.00 26.18
C THR A 353 -6.78 29.27 26.32
N GLN A 354 -6.69 29.98 27.44
CA GLN A 354 -7.61 31.08 27.80
C GLN A 354 -6.91 32.41 28.16
N GLU A 355 -5.67 32.35 28.64
CA GLU A 355 -4.88 33.53 28.99
C GLU A 355 -3.75 33.77 27.99
N SER A 356 -3.12 34.95 28.09
CA SER A 356 -2.03 35.38 27.20
C SER A 356 -0.67 35.14 27.85
N ALA A 357 0.26 34.54 27.10
CA ALA A 357 1.61 34.26 27.57
C ALA A 357 2.39 35.55 27.92
N CYS A 358 2.10 36.62 27.20
CA CYS A 358 2.54 37.98 27.46
C CYS A 358 1.34 38.83 27.90
N SER A 359 1.43 39.36 29.12
CA SER A 359 0.37 40.11 29.80
C SER A 359 0.80 41.55 30.06
N ASP A 360 -0.02 42.51 29.64
CA ASP A 360 0.40 43.91 29.52
C ASP A 360 0.27 44.76 30.80
N SER A 361 1.22 45.69 30.96
CA SER A 361 1.36 46.68 32.03
C SER A 361 0.70 48.03 31.74
N GLY A 362 -0.01 48.19 30.62
CA GLY A 362 -0.86 49.35 30.31
C GLY A 362 -0.28 50.27 29.25
N THR A 363 -0.12 49.76 28.02
CA THR A 363 0.35 50.52 26.85
C THR A 363 -0.52 51.74 26.51
N LEU A 364 0.08 52.71 25.81
CA LEU A 364 -0.55 53.98 25.43
C LEU A 364 -1.22 53.95 24.03
N LEU A 365 -1.12 52.83 23.32
CA LEU A 365 -1.79 52.56 22.03
C LEU A 365 -3.06 51.72 22.25
N PRO A 366 -4.10 51.86 21.41
CA PRO A 366 -5.35 51.10 21.51
C PRO A 366 -5.27 49.70 20.88
N LEU A 367 -4.07 49.14 20.74
CA LEU A 367 -3.84 47.79 20.22
C LEU A 367 -3.51 46.87 21.41
N PRO A 368 -4.13 45.68 21.54
CA PRO A 368 -3.94 44.81 22.70
C PRO A 368 -2.69 43.92 22.57
N ILE A 369 -1.57 44.54 22.14
CA ILE A 369 -0.24 43.97 21.98
C ILE A 369 0.64 44.30 23.18
N CYS A 370 1.69 43.50 23.42
CA CYS A 370 2.69 43.80 24.44
C CYS A 370 3.71 44.86 24.02
N ASP A 371 4.40 45.44 25.00
CA ASP A 371 5.60 46.25 24.84
C ASP A 371 6.79 45.67 25.64
N SER A 372 7.96 46.31 25.52
CA SER A 372 9.19 45.94 26.22
C SER A 372 9.15 46.06 27.77
N SER A 373 8.00 46.41 28.37
CA SER A 373 7.75 46.43 29.81
C SER A 373 6.71 45.40 30.30
N SER A 374 5.94 44.79 29.38
CA SER A 374 4.92 43.77 29.70
C SER A 374 5.52 42.49 30.33
N THR A 375 4.71 41.73 31.07
CA THR A 375 5.16 40.50 31.77
C THR A 375 4.95 39.23 30.95
N LEU A 376 6.04 38.53 30.67
CA LEU A 376 6.07 37.24 29.96
C LEU A 376 6.15 36.05 30.95
N VAL A 377 5.41 34.98 30.68
CA VAL A 377 5.47 33.72 31.43
C VAL A 377 6.79 32.96 31.20
N SER A 378 7.11 32.01 32.10
CA SER A 378 8.37 31.25 32.06
C SER A 378 8.49 30.27 30.88
N ASN A 379 7.36 29.81 30.34
CA ASN A 379 7.33 28.96 29.15
C ASN A 379 6.13 29.35 28.25
N PRO A 380 6.32 30.30 27.30
CA PRO A 380 5.27 30.72 26.38
C PRO A 380 4.75 29.61 25.46
N ASP A 381 5.55 28.56 25.22
CA ASP A 381 5.19 27.48 24.30
C ASP A 381 4.12 26.53 24.87
N GLN A 382 3.81 26.64 26.17
CA GLN A 382 2.68 25.95 26.82
C GLN A 382 1.36 26.73 26.76
N TYR A 383 1.33 27.87 26.05
CA TYR A 383 0.16 28.72 25.88
C TYR A 383 -0.30 28.69 24.41
N LEU A 384 -1.60 28.76 24.19
CA LEU A 384 -2.17 28.90 22.83
C LEU A 384 -1.98 30.34 22.31
N PHE A 385 -2.19 31.34 23.18
CA PHE A 385 -2.13 32.76 22.85
C PHE A 385 -0.84 33.42 23.35
N PHE A 386 -0.13 34.13 22.46
CA PHE A 386 1.05 34.89 22.83
C PHE A 386 0.69 36.21 23.52
N ASP A 387 -0.16 37.02 22.86
CA ASP A 387 -0.77 38.21 23.45
C ASP A 387 -2.30 38.00 23.56
N LYS A 388 -3.09 39.08 23.60
CA LYS A 388 -4.55 38.96 23.74
C LYS A 388 -5.30 38.56 22.47
N ALA A 389 -4.65 38.53 21.31
CA ALA A 389 -5.26 38.24 20.02
C ALA A 389 -4.46 37.23 19.19
N HIS A 390 -3.12 37.27 19.25
CA HIS A 390 -2.26 36.48 18.36
C HIS A 390 -1.83 35.14 18.99
N PRO A 391 -1.77 34.06 18.20
CA PRO A 391 -1.32 32.75 18.67
C PRO A 391 0.20 32.71 18.96
N THR A 392 0.64 31.71 19.73
CA THR A 392 2.06 31.39 19.93
C THR A 392 2.66 30.71 18.70
N ARG A 393 3.99 30.64 18.63
CA ARG A 393 4.74 29.93 17.57
C ARG A 393 4.34 28.45 17.46
N VAL A 394 3.91 27.86 18.58
CA VAL A 394 3.46 26.47 18.67
C VAL A 394 2.13 26.30 17.93
N MET A 395 1.15 27.14 18.24
CA MET A 395 -0.13 27.16 17.52
C MET A 395 0.07 27.54 16.03
N HIS A 396 0.98 28.46 15.69
CA HIS A 396 1.36 28.72 14.31
C HIS A 396 1.97 27.51 13.59
N LYS A 397 2.80 26.70 14.28
CA LYS A 397 3.39 25.47 13.72
C LYS A 397 2.32 24.44 13.36
N PHE A 398 1.31 24.26 14.21
CA PHE A 398 0.23 23.33 13.93
C PHE A 398 -0.70 23.85 12.82
N ILE A 399 -1.02 25.15 12.79
CA ILE A 399 -1.74 25.76 11.66
C ILE A 399 -1.03 25.50 10.32
N SER A 400 0.31 25.54 10.29
CA SER A 400 1.05 25.17 9.07
C SER A 400 1.04 23.67 8.76
N TYR A 401 1.07 22.77 9.75
CA TYR A 401 0.98 21.33 9.49
C TYR A 401 -0.41 20.92 8.97
N PHE A 402 -1.49 21.52 9.47
CA PHE A 402 -2.82 21.37 8.87
C PHE A 402 -2.91 21.96 7.47
N ALA A 403 -2.30 23.13 7.23
CA ALA A 403 -2.22 23.69 5.88
C ALA A 403 -1.45 22.77 4.92
N ILE A 404 -0.33 22.18 5.36
CA ILE A 404 0.47 21.23 4.57
C ILE A 404 -0.35 20.00 4.16
N GLN A 405 -1.05 19.34 5.11
CA GLN A 405 -1.96 18.22 4.79
C GLN A 405 -3.12 18.61 3.85
N SER A 406 -3.50 19.89 3.77
CA SER A 406 -4.56 20.40 2.88
C SER A 406 -4.06 20.93 1.53
N ILE A 407 -2.75 20.83 1.26
CA ILE A 407 -2.07 21.39 0.08
C ILE A 407 -1.19 20.35 -0.62
N GLY A 408 -0.47 19.54 0.15
CA GLY A 408 0.33 18.43 -0.35
C GLY A 408 -0.52 17.20 -0.66
N TYR A 409 0.07 16.27 -1.39
CA TYR A 409 -0.47 14.93 -1.57
C TYR A 409 -0.12 14.08 -0.35
N ALA A 410 -1.02 13.20 0.05
CA ALA A 410 -0.78 12.26 1.13
C ALA A 410 0.35 11.29 0.76
N GLU A 411 1.28 11.10 1.69
CA GLU A 411 2.31 10.07 1.69
C GLU A 411 2.45 9.70 3.17
N THR A 412 2.17 8.45 3.54
CA THR A 412 1.88 8.11 4.94
C THR A 412 3.07 7.51 5.68
N ASP A 413 3.98 6.81 5.03
CA ASP A 413 5.06 6.03 5.66
C ASP A 413 6.50 6.51 5.38
N GLY A 414 6.69 7.49 4.50
CA GLY A 414 7.96 8.21 4.30
C GLY A 414 8.86 7.68 3.17
N ASP A 415 8.37 6.83 2.28
CA ASP A 415 9.16 6.21 1.22
C ASP A 415 9.43 7.14 0.01
N GLY A 416 8.45 7.97 -0.35
CA GLY A 416 8.47 8.89 -1.48
C GLY A 416 7.33 8.71 -2.49
N VAL A 417 6.47 7.69 -2.33
CA VAL A 417 5.28 7.43 -3.17
C VAL A 417 4.03 7.92 -2.44
N VAL A 418 3.04 8.43 -3.18
CA VAL A 418 1.82 8.99 -2.57
C VAL A 418 0.78 7.90 -2.33
N ASP A 419 0.00 8.00 -1.24
CA ASP A 419 -0.99 7.01 -0.76
C ASP A 419 -1.99 6.49 -1.84
N ASN A 420 -2.17 7.23 -2.94
CA ASN A 420 -3.07 6.85 -4.04
C ASN A 420 -2.41 5.94 -5.09
N TYR A 421 -1.08 5.81 -5.08
CA TYR A 421 -0.26 5.01 -5.99
C TYR A 421 0.66 4.02 -5.25
N ASP A 422 0.77 4.15 -3.93
CA ASP A 422 1.39 3.17 -3.03
C ASP A 422 0.52 1.90 -2.93
N LEU A 423 1.11 0.75 -3.27
CA LEU A 423 0.53 -0.60 -3.14
C LEU A 423 1.08 -1.35 -1.92
N CYS A 424 2.15 -0.85 -1.29
CA CYS A 424 2.94 -1.49 -0.25
C CYS A 424 3.02 -0.67 1.05
N PRO A 425 1.88 -0.18 1.60
CA PRO A 425 1.90 0.76 2.71
C PRO A 425 2.62 0.20 3.96
N TRP A 426 3.39 1.08 4.59
CA TRP A 426 4.30 0.84 5.71
C TRP A 426 5.66 0.23 5.34
N THR A 427 6.19 0.62 4.19
CA THR A 427 7.59 0.43 3.81
C THR A 427 8.53 1.06 4.84
N GLU A 428 9.69 0.44 5.11
CA GLU A 428 10.61 0.96 6.13
C GLU A 428 11.35 2.24 5.69
N GLU A 429 11.37 3.26 6.57
CA GLU A 429 12.07 4.53 6.35
C GLU A 429 13.51 4.34 5.83
N GLY A 430 13.76 4.80 4.60
CA GLY A 430 15.08 4.76 3.97
C GLY A 430 15.43 3.46 3.25
N ARG A 431 14.46 2.57 2.98
CA ARG A 431 14.57 1.58 1.90
C ARG A 431 14.63 2.26 0.53
N ALA A 432 15.02 1.48 -0.48
CA ALA A 432 14.73 1.81 -1.87
C ALA A 432 13.41 1.15 -2.24
N VAL A 433 12.58 1.86 -3.00
CA VAL A 433 11.27 1.41 -3.49
C VAL A 433 11.23 1.48 -5.02
N ASP A 434 10.29 0.74 -5.59
CA ASP A 434 9.88 0.84 -6.99
C ASP A 434 8.94 2.05 -7.23
N LEU A 435 8.16 2.01 -8.32
CA LEU A 435 7.17 3.04 -8.64
C LEU A 435 5.84 2.89 -7.86
N ALA A 436 5.64 1.77 -7.18
CA ALA A 436 4.43 1.39 -6.44
C ALA A 436 4.64 1.43 -4.91
N GLY A 437 5.76 1.96 -4.43
CA GLY A 437 6.10 2.08 -3.02
C GLY A 437 6.64 0.80 -2.37
N CYS A 438 6.82 -0.26 -3.16
CA CYS A 438 7.27 -1.55 -2.67
C CYS A 438 8.80 -1.59 -2.55
N SER A 439 9.30 -1.87 -1.35
CA SER A 439 10.71 -2.29 -1.19
C SER A 439 10.86 -3.77 -1.51
N TRP A 440 12.08 -4.21 -1.85
CA TRP A 440 12.33 -5.60 -2.29
C TRP A 440 11.81 -6.65 -1.29
N GLU A 441 11.89 -6.41 0.03
CA GLU A 441 11.34 -7.33 1.04
C GLU A 441 9.79 -7.41 1.10
N GLN A 442 9.07 -6.55 0.37
CA GLN A 442 7.60 -6.54 0.26
C GLN A 442 7.10 -7.02 -1.11
N LEU A 443 8.00 -7.15 -2.09
CA LEU A 443 7.70 -7.77 -3.38
C LEU A 443 7.61 -9.30 -3.25
N ASP A 444 7.09 -9.94 -4.29
CA ASP A 444 6.84 -11.37 -4.44
C ASP A 444 7.35 -11.73 -5.85
N ASP A 445 8.65 -12.03 -5.96
CA ASP A 445 9.38 -12.04 -7.23
C ASP A 445 9.00 -13.25 -8.13
N ASP A 446 8.54 -14.37 -7.55
CA ASP A 446 8.11 -15.58 -8.27
C ASP A 446 6.59 -15.84 -8.28
N GLN A 447 5.82 -15.05 -7.53
CA GLN A 447 4.35 -15.03 -7.49
C GLN A 447 3.72 -16.29 -6.89
N ASP A 448 4.37 -16.90 -5.89
CA ASP A 448 3.79 -17.99 -5.10
C ASP A 448 2.80 -17.52 -4.00
N GLY A 449 2.87 -16.25 -3.60
CA GLY A 449 2.08 -15.63 -2.54
C GLY A 449 2.82 -15.33 -1.23
N VAL A 450 4.14 -15.56 -1.16
CA VAL A 450 5.01 -15.29 0.00
C VAL A 450 6.08 -14.25 -0.37
N VAL A 451 5.91 -13.04 0.14
CA VAL A 451 6.84 -11.93 -0.16
C VAL A 451 8.30 -12.26 0.23
N ASN A 452 9.24 -11.80 -0.62
CA ASN A 452 10.68 -12.05 -0.58
C ASN A 452 11.34 -11.86 0.80
N GLY A 453 10.80 -10.98 1.66
CA GLY A 453 11.28 -10.74 3.01
C GLY A 453 10.97 -11.86 4.02
N ASN A 454 10.10 -12.81 3.68
CA ASN A 454 9.73 -13.99 4.48
C ASN A 454 9.98 -15.32 3.76
N ASP A 455 10.07 -15.29 2.43
CA ASP A 455 10.38 -16.43 1.59
C ASP A 455 11.82 -16.97 1.80
N LEU A 456 12.00 -18.27 1.59
CA LEU A 456 13.27 -19.00 1.63
C LEU A 456 13.56 -19.76 0.32
N CYS A 457 12.64 -19.75 -0.65
CA CYS A 457 12.64 -20.52 -1.89
C CYS A 457 12.31 -19.64 -3.13
N PRO A 458 13.05 -18.54 -3.40
CA PRO A 458 12.68 -17.43 -4.33
C PRO A 458 12.84 -17.78 -5.82
N SER A 459 12.33 -18.93 -6.23
CA SER A 459 12.29 -19.46 -7.60
C SER A 459 11.24 -20.58 -7.69
N THR A 460 10.16 -20.49 -6.90
CA THR A 460 9.07 -21.45 -6.90
C THR A 460 8.26 -21.34 -8.18
N LEU A 461 7.83 -22.49 -8.72
CA LEU A 461 7.01 -22.51 -9.94
C LEU A 461 5.64 -21.85 -9.68
N ILE A 462 5.34 -20.78 -10.41
CA ILE A 462 4.11 -20.00 -10.27
C ILE A 462 2.83 -20.87 -10.26
N ASN A 463 1.93 -20.63 -9.31
CA ASN A 463 0.76 -21.45 -8.95
C ASN A 463 1.04 -22.78 -8.21
N SER A 464 2.27 -23.04 -7.76
CA SER A 464 2.57 -24.13 -6.81
C SER A 464 1.80 -24.00 -5.49
N ILE A 465 1.65 -25.12 -4.77
CA ILE A 465 1.13 -25.09 -3.39
C ILE A 465 2.33 -25.05 -2.44
N VAL A 466 2.52 -23.90 -1.79
CA VAL A 466 3.66 -23.61 -0.92
C VAL A 466 3.28 -23.60 0.56
N ASP A 467 4.28 -23.63 1.44
CA ASP A 467 4.08 -23.35 2.87
C ASP A 467 4.38 -21.88 3.25
N ASN A 468 4.48 -21.59 4.55
CA ASN A 468 4.66 -20.22 5.05
C ASN A 468 6.03 -19.61 4.75
N ASN A 469 6.94 -20.34 4.11
CA ASN A 469 8.29 -19.90 3.71
C ASN A 469 8.51 -19.95 2.19
N GLY A 470 7.43 -20.00 1.39
CA GLY A 470 7.46 -20.03 -0.09
C GLY A 470 7.91 -21.37 -0.72
N CYS A 471 8.30 -22.34 0.09
CA CYS A 471 8.78 -23.62 -0.43
C CYS A 471 7.61 -24.54 -0.83
N SER A 472 7.58 -24.95 -2.10
CA SER A 472 6.70 -26.03 -2.59
C SER A 472 7.23 -27.42 -2.22
N ALA A 473 6.40 -28.45 -2.39
CA ALA A 473 6.80 -29.84 -2.12
C ALA A 473 7.98 -30.32 -2.99
N GLU A 474 8.21 -29.75 -4.18
CA GLU A 474 9.34 -30.13 -5.04
C GLU A 474 10.68 -29.54 -4.58
N GLN A 475 10.67 -28.52 -3.71
CA GLN A 475 11.84 -27.81 -3.19
C GLN A 475 12.17 -28.17 -1.73
N ARG A 476 11.34 -28.99 -1.07
CA ARG A 476 11.51 -29.39 0.33
C ARG A 476 11.97 -30.83 0.42
N ASP A 477 12.91 -31.02 1.32
CA ASP A 477 13.43 -32.28 1.85
C ASP A 477 13.21 -32.15 3.37
N SER A 478 12.14 -32.77 3.87
CA SER A 478 11.56 -32.43 5.18
C SER A 478 12.18 -33.15 6.37
N ASP A 479 12.91 -34.26 6.14
CA ASP A 479 13.67 -34.98 7.17
C ASP A 479 15.17 -35.16 6.87
N GLY A 480 15.61 -34.98 5.62
CA GLY A 480 17.03 -34.83 5.23
C GLY A 480 17.61 -36.01 4.44
N ASP A 481 16.82 -36.70 3.62
CA ASP A 481 17.21 -37.94 2.92
C ASP A 481 17.88 -37.68 1.55
N GLY A 482 17.39 -36.70 0.81
CA GLY A 482 17.80 -36.34 -0.54
C GLY A 482 16.75 -36.57 -1.63
N LEU A 483 15.55 -37.04 -1.28
CA LEU A 483 14.35 -36.95 -2.09
C LEU A 483 13.63 -35.61 -1.81
N ASN A 484 12.44 -35.42 -2.35
CA ASN A 484 11.61 -34.25 -2.05
C ASN A 484 10.18 -34.64 -1.70
N ASP A 485 9.50 -33.83 -0.89
CA ASP A 485 8.13 -34.05 -0.38
C ASP A 485 7.07 -34.35 -1.48
N ALA A 486 7.40 -34.15 -2.76
CA ALA A 486 6.52 -34.40 -3.90
C ALA A 486 6.67 -35.80 -4.53
N ILE A 487 7.81 -36.48 -4.33
CA ILE A 487 8.09 -37.83 -4.85
C ILE A 487 8.33 -38.87 -3.75
N ASP A 488 8.81 -38.41 -2.58
CA ASP A 488 9.03 -39.19 -1.37
C ASP A 488 7.69 -39.75 -0.81
N PRO A 489 7.56 -41.08 -0.61
CA PRO A 489 6.35 -41.69 -0.05
C PRO A 489 6.18 -41.47 1.46
N CYS A 490 7.26 -41.16 2.18
CA CYS A 490 7.34 -40.97 3.63
C CYS A 490 7.99 -39.63 4.10
N PRO A 491 7.55 -38.40 3.68
CA PRO A 491 8.29 -37.13 3.92
C PRO A 491 8.50 -36.60 5.35
N PHE A 492 8.33 -37.44 6.37
CA PHE A 492 8.57 -37.14 7.79
C PHE A 492 9.12 -38.37 8.54
N SER A 493 9.95 -39.15 7.84
CA SER A 493 10.61 -40.41 8.23
C SER A 493 11.75 -40.20 9.25
N GLU A 494 12.40 -41.29 9.68
CA GLU A 494 13.74 -41.26 10.26
C GLU A 494 14.59 -42.31 9.53
N LEU A 495 15.68 -41.88 8.87
CA LEU A 495 16.58 -42.69 8.01
C LEU A 495 17.38 -43.75 8.78
N LEU A 496 16.69 -44.74 9.33
CA LEU A 496 17.22 -45.72 10.27
C LEU A 496 16.69 -47.13 9.95
N ASN A 497 17.40 -47.78 9.03
CA ASN A 497 16.98 -48.97 8.30
C ASN A 497 15.85 -48.61 7.32
N ASP A 498 16.25 -48.67 6.07
CA ASP A 498 15.60 -48.34 4.81
C ASP A 498 16.29 -49.35 3.88
N HIS A 499 15.53 -50.24 3.25
CA HIS A 499 16.07 -51.42 2.55
C HIS A 499 16.26 -51.14 1.05
N ASP A 500 15.37 -50.37 0.44
CA ASP A 500 15.30 -50.15 -0.99
C ASP A 500 15.82 -48.76 -1.44
N SER A 501 15.91 -47.82 -0.49
CA SER A 501 16.26 -46.40 -0.66
C SER A 501 15.19 -45.52 -1.31
N ASP A 502 13.90 -45.73 -1.00
CA ASP A 502 12.78 -44.86 -1.42
C ASP A 502 12.44 -43.70 -0.45
N GLY A 503 13.09 -43.62 0.72
CA GLY A 503 12.87 -42.61 1.77
C GLY A 503 12.08 -43.12 2.99
N CYS A 504 11.30 -44.19 2.83
CA CYS A 504 10.63 -44.87 3.93
C CYS A 504 11.63 -45.66 4.81
N THR A 505 11.20 -45.96 6.04
CA THR A 505 11.94 -46.82 6.98
C THR A 505 11.14 -48.09 7.26
N ASP A 506 11.83 -49.22 7.44
CA ASP A 506 11.29 -50.58 7.70
C ASP A 506 10.15 -50.67 8.75
N ASP A 507 10.05 -49.70 9.68
CA ASP A 507 9.04 -49.65 10.75
C ASP A 507 7.78 -48.82 10.37
N VAL A 508 7.75 -48.23 9.17
CA VAL A 508 6.76 -47.26 8.65
C VAL A 508 6.25 -47.62 7.25
N ASP A 509 7.11 -48.22 6.42
CA ASP A 509 6.79 -48.77 5.11
C ASP A 509 5.78 -49.95 5.20
N LEU A 510 5.32 -50.41 4.04
CA LEU A 510 4.38 -51.51 3.82
C LEU A 510 4.69 -52.36 2.56
N ASP A 511 5.72 -51.99 1.80
CA ASP A 511 6.17 -52.61 0.53
C ASP A 511 7.71 -52.55 0.53
N ASP A 512 8.34 -53.18 1.55
CA ASP A 512 9.74 -53.01 2.02
C ASP A 512 10.87 -53.16 0.95
N ASP A 513 10.56 -53.54 -0.29
CA ASP A 513 11.46 -53.59 -1.46
C ASP A 513 10.84 -53.06 -2.78
N ASN A 514 9.68 -52.39 -2.72
CA ASN A 514 8.93 -51.78 -3.83
C ASN A 514 8.63 -52.74 -5.01
N ASP A 515 8.42 -54.02 -4.73
CA ASP A 515 7.91 -54.99 -5.70
C ASP A 515 6.46 -54.68 -6.13
N SER A 516 5.64 -54.03 -5.28
CA SER A 516 4.17 -53.87 -5.38
C SER A 516 3.32 -54.96 -4.72
N VAL A 517 3.92 -55.86 -3.94
CA VAL A 517 3.23 -56.79 -3.02
C VAL A 517 3.60 -56.43 -1.57
N LEU A 518 2.58 -56.15 -0.75
CA LEU A 518 2.79 -55.69 0.63
C LEU A 518 3.37 -56.79 1.53
N ASP A 519 4.26 -56.45 2.48
CA ASP A 519 4.99 -57.39 3.40
C ASP A 519 4.12 -58.39 4.18
N VAL A 520 2.82 -58.13 4.25
CA VAL A 520 1.84 -58.95 4.97
C VAL A 520 1.11 -59.98 4.09
N GLU A 521 1.31 -59.92 2.78
CA GLU A 521 0.81 -60.88 1.78
C GLU A 521 1.94 -61.53 0.94
N ASP A 522 3.19 -61.06 1.07
CA ASP A 522 4.43 -61.61 0.47
C ASP A 522 5.20 -62.62 1.38
N ASN A 523 6.01 -63.49 0.77
CA ASN A 523 6.93 -64.44 1.41
C ASN A 523 8.41 -63.99 1.45
N CYS A 524 8.82 -62.99 0.66
CA CYS A 524 10.19 -62.45 0.59
C CYS A 524 10.37 -60.97 0.99
N PRO A 525 9.82 -60.41 2.11
CA PRO A 525 9.58 -58.95 2.20
C PRO A 525 10.78 -58.04 2.50
N LYS A 526 11.99 -58.43 2.10
CA LYS A 526 13.23 -57.65 2.01
C LYS A 526 14.13 -58.30 0.95
N GLY A 527 13.55 -58.55 -0.23
CA GLY A 527 14.13 -59.25 -1.37
C GLY A 527 14.92 -58.32 -2.30
N LEU A 528 14.88 -58.62 -3.59
CA LEU A 528 15.45 -57.80 -4.65
C LEU A 528 14.53 -56.61 -4.93
N ILE A 529 15.12 -55.42 -5.03
CA ILE A 529 14.35 -54.19 -5.16
C ILE A 529 13.66 -54.07 -6.53
N GLY A 530 12.36 -53.83 -6.53
CA GLY A 530 11.57 -53.33 -7.66
C GLY A 530 10.84 -54.37 -8.51
N ASN A 531 9.55 -54.07 -8.77
CA ASN A 531 8.52 -54.92 -9.40
C ASN A 531 8.98 -56.09 -10.27
N HIS A 532 8.57 -57.29 -9.84
CA HIS A 532 8.98 -58.53 -10.46
C HIS A 532 8.09 -58.93 -11.65
N THR A 533 8.74 -59.40 -12.72
CA THR A 533 8.10 -59.89 -13.96
C THR A 533 8.31 -61.39 -14.16
N LEU A 534 8.89 -62.01 -13.14
CA LEU A 534 9.39 -63.37 -13.03
C LEU A 534 9.21 -63.75 -11.55
N ASP A 535 7.96 -64.10 -11.27
CA ASP A 535 7.36 -64.60 -10.03
C ASP A 535 6.37 -65.65 -10.55
N TYR A 536 6.71 -66.93 -10.38
CA TYR A 536 6.08 -68.02 -11.13
C TYR A 536 4.83 -68.60 -10.44
N ASP A 537 4.84 -68.75 -9.11
CA ASP A 537 3.70 -69.24 -8.32
C ASP A 537 2.75 -68.13 -7.82
N SER A 538 3.20 -66.86 -7.85
CA SER A 538 2.51 -65.66 -7.35
C SER A 538 2.46 -65.50 -5.83
N ASP A 539 3.58 -65.75 -5.13
CA ASP A 539 3.74 -65.51 -3.68
C ASP A 539 4.47 -64.20 -3.29
N GLY A 540 5.06 -63.49 -4.26
CA GLY A 540 5.80 -62.23 -4.09
C GLY A 540 7.32 -62.36 -4.17
N CYS A 541 7.87 -63.56 -3.95
CA CYS A 541 9.29 -63.82 -4.19
C CYS A 541 9.62 -63.81 -5.69
N ARG A 542 10.78 -63.24 -6.06
CA ARG A 542 11.30 -63.36 -7.42
C ARG A 542 11.92 -64.73 -7.68
N ASP A 543 11.69 -65.30 -8.87
CA ASP A 543 12.34 -66.53 -9.38
C ASP A 543 13.85 -66.66 -9.06
N SER A 544 14.59 -65.54 -9.03
CA SER A 544 16.05 -65.52 -8.85
C SER A 544 16.54 -65.48 -7.40
N GLU A 545 15.66 -65.32 -6.42
CA GLU A 545 15.99 -65.33 -4.98
C GLU A 545 15.09 -66.23 -4.15
N ASP A 546 13.90 -66.54 -4.68
CA ASP A 546 13.08 -67.62 -4.20
C ASP A 546 13.86 -68.94 -4.16
N THR A 547 13.41 -69.81 -3.26
CA THR A 547 13.99 -71.12 -3.00
C THR A 547 13.09 -72.29 -3.39
N ASP A 548 11.85 -72.10 -3.87
CA ASP A 548 10.85 -73.16 -4.12
C ASP A 548 9.88 -72.72 -5.26
N MET A 549 10.42 -72.42 -6.46
CA MET A 549 9.83 -71.56 -7.53
C MET A 549 8.47 -72.01 -8.08
N ASP A 550 8.15 -73.30 -7.99
CA ASP A 550 6.88 -73.87 -8.44
C ASP A 550 6.01 -74.40 -7.27
N GLY A 551 6.55 -74.41 -6.05
CA GLY A 551 5.91 -74.92 -4.84
C GLY A 551 5.88 -76.45 -4.69
N ASP A 552 6.68 -77.23 -5.43
CA ASP A 552 6.80 -78.70 -5.27
C ASP A 552 7.21 -79.12 -3.85
N GLN A 553 8.01 -78.29 -3.15
CA GLN A 553 8.75 -78.55 -1.90
C GLN A 553 10.16 -79.19 -2.10
N LEU A 554 10.69 -79.22 -3.32
CA LEU A 554 12.09 -79.47 -3.63
C LEU A 554 12.76 -78.13 -3.97
N PRO A 555 13.71 -77.64 -3.16
CA PRO A 555 14.24 -76.31 -3.39
C PRO A 555 14.99 -76.16 -4.71
N ASN A 556 14.88 -75.00 -5.37
CA ASN A 556 15.51 -74.62 -6.66
C ASN A 556 17.00 -75.03 -6.79
N ILE A 557 17.73 -75.08 -5.67
CA ILE A 557 19.12 -75.52 -5.60
C ILE A 557 19.29 -77.05 -5.56
N ASP A 558 18.43 -77.77 -4.84
CA ASP A 558 18.40 -79.24 -4.83
C ASP A 558 17.88 -79.77 -6.18
N GLU A 559 16.95 -79.04 -6.82
CA GLU A 559 16.51 -79.23 -8.20
C GLU A 559 17.63 -79.03 -9.21
N SER A 560 18.27 -77.87 -9.23
CA SER A 560 19.38 -77.59 -10.16
C SER A 560 20.58 -78.53 -9.95
N ASP A 561 20.77 -79.08 -8.74
CA ASP A 561 21.77 -80.12 -8.44
C ASP A 561 21.41 -81.51 -9.02
N ILE A 562 20.13 -81.81 -9.32
CA ILE A 562 19.68 -83.06 -9.96
C ILE A 562 19.22 -82.90 -11.41
N GLY A 563 18.91 -81.67 -11.82
CA GLY A 563 18.63 -81.22 -13.18
C GLY A 563 17.17 -81.00 -13.55
N SER A 564 16.19 -81.12 -12.63
CA SER A 564 14.79 -80.77 -12.91
C SER A 564 14.66 -79.31 -13.38
N ASP A 565 13.59 -78.99 -14.10
CA ASP A 565 13.27 -77.63 -14.53
C ASP A 565 12.56 -76.94 -13.36
N PRO A 566 13.15 -75.94 -12.67
CA PRO A 566 12.62 -75.35 -11.43
C PRO A 566 11.35 -74.50 -11.61
N LEU A 567 10.51 -74.86 -12.58
CA LEU A 567 9.34 -74.17 -13.08
C LEU A 567 8.26 -75.18 -13.56
N ASP A 568 8.38 -76.48 -13.30
CA ASP A 568 7.38 -77.49 -13.72
C ASP A 568 7.25 -78.64 -12.71
N GLU A 569 6.07 -78.79 -12.08
CA GLU A 569 5.79 -79.67 -10.93
C GLU A 569 5.95 -81.20 -11.19
N ASP A 570 6.44 -81.60 -12.36
CA ASP A 570 6.54 -82.98 -12.89
C ASP A 570 7.43 -82.94 -14.17
N THR A 571 8.69 -82.45 -14.08
CA THR A 571 9.53 -81.98 -15.22
C THR A 571 9.53 -82.88 -16.46
N ASP A 572 9.52 -84.21 -16.30
CA ASP A 572 9.58 -85.16 -17.42
C ASP A 572 8.21 -85.69 -17.92
N ASP A 573 7.09 -85.24 -17.33
CA ASP A 573 5.71 -85.55 -17.74
C ASP A 573 5.36 -87.07 -17.54
N ASP A 574 6.09 -87.80 -16.68
CA ASP A 574 5.83 -89.21 -16.29
C ASP A 574 4.63 -89.35 -15.32
N GLY A 575 4.51 -88.45 -14.33
CA GLY A 575 3.47 -88.48 -13.30
C GLY A 575 3.98 -88.59 -11.86
N PHE A 576 5.19 -88.14 -11.56
CA PHE A 576 5.83 -88.19 -10.23
C PHE A 576 6.69 -86.94 -9.98
N ILE A 577 6.07 -85.94 -9.32
CA ILE A 577 6.67 -84.66 -8.92
C ILE A 577 8.12 -84.78 -8.40
N ASP A 578 8.95 -83.80 -8.75
CA ASP A 578 10.39 -83.96 -8.77
C ASP A 578 11.02 -84.10 -7.37
N GLY A 579 10.39 -83.50 -6.35
CA GLY A 579 10.70 -83.75 -4.93
C GLY A 579 10.48 -85.18 -4.42
N VAL A 580 10.04 -86.11 -5.29
CA VAL A 580 9.75 -87.50 -4.95
C VAL A 580 10.50 -88.53 -5.79
N ASP A 581 11.01 -88.21 -6.99
CA ASP A 581 11.73 -89.17 -7.84
C ASP A 581 13.26 -89.23 -7.55
N LYS A 582 14.01 -90.00 -8.36
CA LYS A 582 15.48 -90.10 -8.36
C LYS A 582 16.08 -89.68 -9.71
N PHE A 583 15.31 -89.63 -10.80
CA PHE A 583 15.73 -89.11 -12.10
C PHE A 583 14.60 -88.24 -12.66
N PRO A 584 14.38 -87.03 -12.13
CA PRO A 584 13.24 -86.19 -12.50
C PRO A 584 13.53 -85.42 -13.81
N LEU A 585 13.85 -86.19 -14.86
CA LEU A 585 14.49 -85.70 -16.09
C LEU A 585 14.52 -86.72 -17.25
N ASP A 586 14.35 -88.02 -16.99
CA ASP A 586 14.35 -89.05 -18.03
C ASP A 586 13.01 -89.81 -18.00
N PRO A 587 12.05 -89.48 -18.89
CA PRO A 587 10.70 -90.06 -18.90
C PRO A 587 10.66 -91.53 -19.38
N LEU A 588 11.79 -92.22 -19.27
CA LEU A 588 12.01 -93.64 -19.50
C LEU A 588 12.77 -94.32 -18.34
N GLU A 589 13.33 -93.58 -17.39
CA GLU A 589 14.21 -94.05 -16.30
C GLU A 589 13.98 -93.28 -14.99
N TRP A 590 13.52 -93.97 -13.94
CA TRP A 590 13.38 -93.45 -12.57
C TRP A 590 14.33 -94.16 -11.57
N TYR A 591 15.39 -94.82 -12.07
CA TYR A 591 16.21 -95.72 -11.25
C TYR A 591 17.64 -96.00 -11.76
N ASP A 592 18.55 -96.30 -10.80
CA ASP A 592 20.00 -96.44 -10.95
C ASP A 592 20.48 -97.77 -10.37
N SER A 593 21.22 -98.58 -11.13
CA SER A 593 21.72 -99.88 -10.65
C SER A 593 23.10 -99.85 -9.96
N ASP A 594 24.04 -98.96 -10.31
CA ASP A 594 25.41 -99.00 -9.74
C ASP A 594 26.06 -97.68 -9.31
N GLY A 595 25.43 -96.53 -9.59
CA GLY A 595 25.63 -95.29 -8.82
C GLY A 595 26.70 -94.33 -9.32
N ASP A 596 26.92 -94.25 -10.63
CA ASP A 596 27.91 -93.34 -11.23
C ASP A 596 27.34 -92.08 -11.91
N GLY A 597 26.02 -92.03 -12.09
CA GLY A 597 25.29 -90.88 -12.65
C GLY A 597 24.71 -91.11 -14.05
N CYS A 598 25.01 -92.24 -14.70
CA CYS A 598 24.39 -92.59 -15.98
C CYS A 598 23.18 -93.53 -15.80
N GLY A 599 22.08 -93.29 -16.53
CA GLY A 599 20.90 -94.15 -16.51
C GLY A 599 21.14 -95.53 -17.16
N ASP A 600 20.59 -96.59 -16.56
CA ASP A 600 20.72 -98.01 -16.94
C ASP A 600 20.48 -98.28 -18.45
N ASN A 601 19.67 -97.45 -19.13
CA ASN A 601 19.22 -97.63 -20.51
C ASN A 601 20.10 -96.98 -21.61
N SER A 602 20.99 -96.03 -21.29
CA SER A 602 21.52 -95.08 -22.32
C SER A 602 23.05 -94.97 -22.47
N ASP A 603 23.84 -95.41 -21.49
CA ASP A 603 25.30 -95.24 -21.49
C ASP A 603 26.06 -96.13 -22.52
N ASP A 604 27.19 -95.64 -23.03
CA ASP A 604 28.15 -96.37 -23.86
C ASP A 604 29.17 -97.18 -22.99
N PHE A 605 29.33 -96.85 -21.70
CA PHE A 605 30.23 -97.52 -20.73
C PHE A 605 29.60 -98.05 -19.41
N PRO A 606 28.35 -98.57 -19.35
CA PRO A 606 27.58 -98.79 -18.11
C PRO A 606 28.17 -99.86 -17.18
N SER A 607 29.17 -99.44 -16.38
CA SER A 607 29.92 -100.13 -15.31
C SER A 607 31.38 -99.63 -15.15
N ASP A 608 31.82 -98.55 -15.83
CA ASP A 608 33.11 -97.89 -15.60
C ASP A 608 32.93 -96.39 -15.24
N PRO A 609 32.93 -96.03 -13.94
CA PRO A 609 32.38 -94.77 -13.42
C PRO A 609 33.34 -93.58 -13.59
N THR A 610 33.95 -93.41 -14.77
CA THR A 610 34.99 -92.39 -15.02
C THR A 610 35.04 -91.76 -16.42
N GLU A 611 34.33 -92.27 -17.45
CA GLU A 611 34.42 -91.76 -18.83
C GLU A 611 33.07 -91.91 -19.57
N CYS A 612 32.65 -90.89 -20.34
CA CYS A 612 31.36 -90.91 -21.06
C CYS A 612 31.43 -90.54 -22.56
N LEU A 613 32.29 -89.58 -23.00
CA LEU A 613 32.25 -88.97 -24.35
C LEU A 613 33.64 -88.63 -24.95
N ASP A 614 33.67 -88.40 -26.28
CA ASP A 614 34.81 -88.00 -27.14
C ASP A 614 34.24 -87.18 -28.33
N SER A 615 34.47 -85.86 -28.36
CA SER A 615 33.68 -84.92 -29.18
C SER A 615 34.24 -84.64 -30.58
N ASP A 616 35.45 -84.09 -30.72
CA ASP A 616 35.99 -83.68 -32.03
C ASP A 616 36.76 -84.79 -32.77
N ASN A 617 37.08 -85.88 -32.07
CA ASN A 617 37.83 -87.06 -32.52
C ASN A 617 39.32 -86.79 -32.89
N ASP A 618 40.01 -85.79 -32.32
CA ASP A 618 41.47 -85.66 -32.47
C ASP A 618 42.23 -86.86 -31.83
N GLY A 619 41.69 -87.39 -30.72
CA GLY A 619 42.24 -88.50 -29.95
C GLY A 619 42.45 -88.24 -28.45
N TYR A 620 42.10 -87.07 -27.92
CA TYR A 620 41.99 -86.77 -26.50
C TYR A 620 40.50 -86.64 -26.11
N GLY A 621 40.07 -87.40 -25.09
CA GLY A 621 38.74 -87.21 -24.51
C GLY A 621 38.62 -85.83 -23.85
N ASP A 622 37.45 -85.21 -23.99
CA ASP A 622 37.18 -83.78 -23.83
C ASP A 622 37.75 -83.14 -22.55
N ASN A 623 37.85 -83.92 -21.47
CA ASN A 623 38.40 -83.54 -20.16
C ASN A 623 39.90 -83.18 -20.13
N LEU A 624 40.62 -83.17 -21.26
CA LEU A 624 42.07 -82.94 -21.33
C LEU A 624 42.58 -81.95 -22.38
N ASP A 625 41.72 -81.36 -23.22
CA ASP A 625 42.12 -80.33 -24.20
C ASP A 625 41.60 -78.92 -23.79
N VAL A 626 42.34 -77.89 -24.20
CA VAL A 626 42.03 -76.48 -23.97
C VAL A 626 41.17 -75.90 -25.11
N PHE A 627 41.25 -76.48 -26.31
CA PHE A 627 40.43 -76.10 -27.47
C PHE A 627 39.68 -77.31 -28.08
N PRO A 628 38.86 -78.06 -27.31
CA PRO A 628 38.29 -79.38 -27.65
C PRO A 628 37.26 -79.40 -28.82
N ASN A 629 37.27 -78.37 -29.67
CA ASN A 629 36.46 -78.23 -30.88
C ASN A 629 37.23 -77.54 -32.05
N ASP A 630 38.48 -77.09 -31.85
CA ASP A 630 39.31 -76.48 -32.90
C ASP A 630 40.65 -77.22 -33.07
N PHE A 631 40.64 -78.20 -33.97
CA PHE A 631 41.80 -78.99 -34.41
C PHE A 631 43.06 -78.21 -34.87
N THR A 632 43.03 -76.87 -34.89
CA THR A 632 44.20 -76.02 -35.21
C THR A 632 44.88 -75.38 -34.00
N GLU A 633 44.25 -75.35 -32.83
CA GLU A 633 44.81 -74.82 -31.58
C GLU A 633 44.87 -75.90 -30.49
N TRP A 634 45.76 -75.72 -29.50
CA TRP A 634 45.89 -76.62 -28.33
C TRP A 634 46.68 -76.00 -27.16
N LEU A 635 47.09 -74.72 -27.28
CA LEU A 635 47.94 -74.04 -26.29
C LEU A 635 47.82 -72.52 -26.41
N ASP A 636 47.77 -71.86 -25.26
CA ASP A 636 47.79 -70.41 -25.06
C ASP A 636 48.82 -70.11 -23.95
N SER A 637 49.85 -69.31 -24.25
CA SER A 637 51.02 -69.10 -23.38
C SER A 637 50.88 -68.03 -22.31
N ASP A 638 50.07 -66.99 -22.50
CA ASP A 638 49.84 -65.89 -21.54
C ASP A 638 48.35 -65.61 -21.24
N SER A 639 47.47 -66.45 -21.78
CA SER A 639 46.07 -66.62 -21.37
C SER A 639 45.21 -65.39 -21.62
N ASP A 640 45.29 -64.83 -22.81
CA ASP A 640 44.39 -63.77 -23.29
C ASP A 640 43.31 -64.27 -24.28
N GLY A 641 43.44 -65.48 -24.82
CA GLY A 641 42.50 -66.08 -25.78
C GLY A 641 42.99 -66.05 -27.24
N PHE A 642 44.11 -65.39 -27.56
CA PHE A 642 44.75 -65.47 -28.86
C PHE A 642 45.88 -66.51 -28.84
N GLY A 643 45.58 -67.75 -29.26
CA GLY A 643 46.57 -68.84 -29.34
C GLY A 643 47.89 -68.42 -30.02
N ASP A 644 49.02 -68.88 -29.47
CA ASP A 644 50.42 -68.47 -29.72
C ASP A 644 50.83 -68.22 -31.19
N ASN A 645 50.08 -68.76 -32.15
CA ASN A 645 50.37 -68.72 -33.57
C ASN A 645 49.84 -67.48 -34.31
N ARG A 646 48.91 -66.71 -33.71
CA ARG A 646 48.20 -65.61 -34.40
C ARG A 646 48.42 -64.20 -33.84
N ASP A 647 48.89 -64.10 -32.60
CA ASP A 647 49.04 -62.83 -31.88
C ASP A 647 50.30 -62.03 -32.33
N ALA A 648 50.23 -60.70 -32.20
CA ALA A 648 51.34 -59.77 -32.41
C ALA A 648 52.13 -59.46 -31.11
N CYS A 649 51.59 -59.74 -29.92
CA CYS A 649 52.20 -59.48 -28.61
C CYS A 649 52.38 -60.73 -27.67
N PRO A 650 52.87 -61.91 -28.11
CA PRO A 650 52.51 -63.25 -27.52
C PRO A 650 53.17 -63.64 -26.19
N GLN A 651 53.51 -62.65 -25.36
CA GLN A 651 54.07 -62.74 -24.02
C GLN A 651 53.60 -61.55 -23.14
N VAL A 652 52.67 -60.73 -23.64
CA VAL A 652 52.14 -59.49 -23.06
C VAL A 652 50.64 -59.33 -23.42
N LYS A 653 49.83 -60.31 -23.00
CA LYS A 653 48.36 -60.25 -22.83
C LYS A 653 47.73 -58.90 -23.19
N GLY A 654 47.00 -58.85 -24.30
CA GLY A 654 46.37 -57.64 -24.81
C GLY A 654 45.16 -57.91 -25.69
N TYR A 655 44.41 -56.85 -25.99
CA TYR A 655 43.06 -56.98 -26.55
C TYR A 655 42.77 -56.06 -27.74
N SER A 656 43.67 -55.12 -28.08
CA SER A 656 43.49 -54.27 -29.27
C SER A 656 43.35 -55.09 -30.53
N TYR A 657 42.60 -54.57 -31.50
CA TYR A 657 42.47 -55.13 -32.84
C TYR A 657 43.51 -54.54 -33.82
N SER A 658 44.07 -53.37 -33.49
CA SER A 658 45.03 -52.64 -34.30
C SER A 658 46.18 -52.06 -33.46
N PRO A 659 47.30 -52.79 -33.24
CA PRO A 659 47.64 -54.12 -33.76
C PRO A 659 47.17 -55.28 -32.85
N LEU A 660 46.59 -56.32 -33.46
CA LEU A 660 45.96 -57.46 -32.78
C LEU A 660 46.74 -58.01 -31.57
N GLY A 661 46.08 -58.05 -30.41
CA GLY A 661 46.51 -58.70 -29.17
C GLY A 661 47.51 -57.92 -28.33
N CYS A 662 47.77 -56.65 -28.67
CA CYS A 662 48.61 -55.77 -27.86
C CYS A 662 47.78 -54.95 -26.84
N PRO A 663 48.41 -54.32 -25.82
CA PRO A 663 47.71 -53.53 -24.81
C PRO A 663 46.82 -52.42 -25.39
N ASP A 664 45.67 -52.29 -24.75
CA ASP A 664 44.51 -51.46 -25.07
C ASP A 664 43.90 -51.12 -23.69
N ARG A 665 43.66 -49.85 -23.37
CA ARG A 665 43.40 -49.42 -21.98
C ARG A 665 41.92 -49.18 -21.69
N ASP A 666 41.22 -48.64 -22.67
CA ASP A 666 39.83 -48.22 -22.66
C ASP A 666 38.96 -49.18 -23.48
N GLY A 667 39.53 -49.84 -24.50
CA GLY A 667 38.89 -50.93 -25.24
C GLY A 667 38.35 -50.53 -26.61
N ASP A 668 38.77 -49.39 -27.17
CA ASP A 668 38.27 -48.90 -28.48
C ASP A 668 38.76 -49.75 -29.67
N GLY A 669 39.84 -50.54 -29.46
CA GLY A 669 40.44 -51.45 -30.44
C GLY A 669 41.75 -50.96 -31.07
N TYR A 670 42.18 -49.73 -30.80
CA TYR A 670 43.52 -49.23 -31.07
C TYR A 670 44.42 -49.45 -29.84
N SER A 671 45.75 -49.33 -29.99
CA SER A 671 46.66 -49.48 -28.85
C SER A 671 47.14 -48.15 -28.29
N ASP A 672 47.53 -48.16 -27.01
CA ASP A 672 48.15 -47.06 -26.24
C ASP A 672 49.28 -46.30 -26.96
N GLU A 673 49.91 -46.87 -28.00
CA GLU A 673 50.99 -46.24 -28.78
C GLU A 673 50.52 -45.49 -30.05
N THR A 674 49.26 -45.69 -30.48
CA THR A 674 48.72 -45.15 -31.73
C THR A 674 47.63 -44.09 -31.57
N ASP A 675 47.02 -44.06 -30.39
CA ASP A 675 45.88 -43.20 -30.06
C ASP A 675 46.32 -41.84 -29.43
N LEU A 676 45.48 -40.81 -29.58
CA LEU A 676 45.61 -39.48 -28.99
C LEU A 676 44.89 -39.29 -27.65
N PHE A 677 43.88 -40.11 -27.32
CA PHE A 677 43.14 -40.04 -26.05
C PHE A 677 43.13 -41.37 -25.26
N PRO A 678 44.28 -41.96 -24.83
CA PRO A 678 44.34 -43.38 -24.38
C PRO A 678 43.82 -43.64 -22.97
N ASN A 679 42.68 -43.04 -22.62
CA ASN A 679 41.79 -43.42 -21.52
C ASN A 679 40.30 -43.15 -21.86
N ASP A 680 39.94 -42.85 -23.12
CA ASP A 680 38.56 -42.57 -23.57
C ASP A 680 38.14 -43.55 -24.69
N PRO A 681 37.20 -44.47 -24.45
CA PRO A 681 36.84 -45.51 -25.43
C PRO A 681 36.04 -45.00 -26.64
N ASN A 682 35.77 -43.69 -26.73
CA ASN A 682 34.91 -43.10 -27.76
C ASN A 682 35.67 -42.27 -28.79
N ASP A 683 36.90 -41.85 -28.51
CA ASP A 683 37.62 -40.85 -29.32
C ASP A 683 39.11 -41.15 -29.46
N TRP A 684 39.62 -41.02 -30.69
CA TRP A 684 41.00 -41.37 -31.03
C TRP A 684 41.71 -40.32 -31.91
N SER A 685 41.02 -39.24 -32.27
CA SER A 685 41.61 -38.14 -33.04
C SER A 685 40.99 -36.77 -32.73
N ASP A 686 41.81 -35.74 -32.91
CA ASP A 686 41.50 -34.31 -32.80
C ASP A 686 42.07 -33.67 -34.07
N TYR A 687 41.20 -33.13 -34.92
CA TYR A 687 41.58 -32.63 -36.25
C TYR A 687 42.04 -31.16 -36.25
N ASP A 688 41.47 -30.32 -35.39
CA ASP A 688 41.59 -28.86 -35.48
C ASP A 688 42.34 -28.20 -34.32
N GLY A 689 42.43 -28.88 -33.16
CA GLY A 689 43.33 -28.59 -32.06
C GLY A 689 42.74 -27.77 -30.90
N ASP A 690 41.42 -27.76 -30.71
CA ASP A 690 40.77 -27.09 -29.58
C ASP A 690 40.94 -27.87 -28.25
N GLY A 691 40.86 -29.20 -28.31
CA GLY A 691 41.01 -30.14 -27.19
C GLY A 691 39.86 -31.13 -26.98
N VAL A 692 38.79 -31.06 -27.78
CA VAL A 692 37.70 -32.05 -27.86
C VAL A 692 38.07 -33.13 -28.91
N GLY A 693 37.44 -34.30 -28.85
CA GLY A 693 37.65 -35.38 -29.82
C GLY A 693 36.70 -35.30 -31.02
N ASP A 694 37.18 -35.76 -32.19
CA ASP A 694 36.47 -35.70 -33.48
C ASP A 694 35.10 -36.42 -33.49
N ASN A 695 34.83 -37.33 -32.56
CA ASN A 695 33.55 -38.03 -32.43
C ASN A 695 32.58 -37.38 -31.41
N ALA A 696 33.11 -36.62 -30.43
CA ALA A 696 32.33 -35.88 -29.44
C ALA A 696 31.99 -34.44 -29.87
N ASP A 697 32.81 -33.84 -30.74
CA ASP A 697 32.65 -32.48 -31.25
C ASP A 697 31.59 -32.38 -32.37
N LEU A 698 30.66 -31.41 -32.24
CA LEU A 698 29.65 -31.10 -33.25
C LEU A 698 30.16 -30.20 -34.40
N PHE A 699 31.30 -29.50 -34.21
CA PHE A 699 31.95 -28.66 -35.21
C PHE A 699 33.46 -28.97 -35.42
N PRO A 700 33.90 -30.19 -35.86
CA PRO A 700 35.32 -30.62 -36.01
C PRO A 700 36.22 -29.89 -37.04
N LEU A 701 35.93 -28.62 -37.33
CA LEU A 701 36.60 -27.72 -38.26
C LEU A 701 36.54 -26.23 -37.82
N ASP A 702 35.87 -25.87 -36.71
CA ASP A 702 35.80 -24.50 -36.18
C ASP A 702 36.05 -24.47 -34.66
N SER A 703 37.33 -24.46 -34.28
CA SER A 703 37.91 -24.31 -32.93
C SER A 703 37.47 -23.07 -32.10
N SER A 704 36.29 -22.51 -32.34
CA SER A 704 35.58 -21.59 -31.46
C SER A 704 34.26 -22.15 -30.92
N ASP A 705 33.65 -23.15 -31.56
CA ASP A 705 32.46 -23.86 -31.09
C ASP A 705 32.72 -25.37 -31.06
N TRP A 706 32.13 -26.09 -30.12
CA TRP A 706 32.19 -27.56 -30.04
C TRP A 706 30.84 -28.22 -29.67
N ALA A 707 29.83 -27.40 -29.37
CA ALA A 707 28.51 -27.80 -28.92
C ALA A 707 27.41 -26.88 -29.48
N ASP A 708 26.24 -27.48 -29.67
CA ASP A 708 24.99 -26.95 -30.24
C ASP A 708 23.86 -27.67 -29.48
N LEU A 709 23.48 -27.10 -28.33
CA LEU A 709 22.64 -27.75 -27.31
C LEU A 709 21.17 -27.87 -27.75
N ASP A 710 20.67 -26.97 -28.60
CA ASP A 710 19.27 -26.93 -29.05
C ASP A 710 19.04 -27.30 -30.55
N ASN A 711 20.11 -27.47 -31.33
CA ASN A 711 20.12 -27.84 -32.76
C ASN A 711 19.67 -26.74 -33.75
N ASP A 712 19.83 -25.45 -33.42
CA ASP A 712 19.62 -24.34 -34.37
C ASP A 712 20.74 -24.20 -35.45
N THR A 713 21.94 -24.76 -35.19
CA THR A 713 23.18 -24.70 -36.01
C THR A 713 24.08 -23.46 -35.87
N TYR A 714 23.78 -22.59 -34.92
CA TYR A 714 24.74 -21.73 -34.23
C TYR A 714 25.42 -22.54 -33.10
N GLY A 715 26.42 -21.98 -32.43
CA GLY A 715 27.21 -22.71 -31.43
C GLY A 715 27.15 -22.06 -30.05
N ASP A 716 27.03 -22.88 -29.01
CA ASP A 716 26.79 -22.47 -27.60
C ASP A 716 27.77 -21.37 -27.12
N ASN A 717 29.00 -21.38 -27.62
CA ASN A 717 30.07 -20.46 -27.23
C ASN A 717 29.93 -19.04 -27.83
N ARG A 718 29.03 -18.88 -28.81
CA ARG A 718 28.74 -17.64 -29.52
C ARG A 718 27.32 -17.14 -29.32
N ASP A 719 26.42 -18.01 -28.85
CA ASP A 719 25.01 -17.70 -28.67
C ASP A 719 24.72 -16.88 -27.40
N SER A 720 23.67 -16.06 -27.44
CA SER A 720 23.08 -15.37 -26.29
C SER A 720 22.09 -16.26 -25.53
N PHE A 721 21.43 -17.19 -26.23
CA PHE A 721 20.39 -18.09 -25.73
C PHE A 721 20.67 -19.56 -26.13
N PRO A 722 21.75 -20.22 -25.65
CA PRO A 722 22.15 -21.59 -26.06
C PRO A 722 21.16 -22.74 -25.73
N SER A 723 19.88 -22.46 -25.52
CA SER A 723 18.84 -23.45 -25.22
C SER A 723 17.48 -23.10 -25.85
N ASP A 724 17.40 -22.07 -26.70
CA ASP A 724 16.20 -21.74 -27.46
C ASP A 724 16.53 -21.70 -28.96
N PRO A 725 16.17 -22.75 -29.74
CA PRO A 725 16.51 -22.86 -31.16
C PRO A 725 15.65 -21.95 -32.06
N SER A 726 15.11 -20.87 -31.50
CA SER A 726 14.48 -19.78 -32.23
C SER A 726 15.11 -18.40 -31.96
N GLU A 727 16.07 -18.29 -31.03
CA GLU A 727 16.76 -17.02 -30.69
C GLU A 727 18.28 -17.21 -30.58
N TRP A 728 19.06 -16.36 -31.25
CA TRP A 728 20.53 -16.45 -31.29
C TRP A 728 21.24 -15.09 -31.09
N ASN A 729 20.49 -14.00 -30.88
CA ASN A 729 21.03 -12.65 -30.74
C ASN A 729 20.08 -11.75 -29.93
N ASP A 730 20.67 -10.87 -29.13
CA ASP A 730 20.05 -9.80 -28.35
C ASP A 730 20.73 -8.50 -28.78
N THR A 731 19.98 -7.53 -29.31
CA THR A 731 20.53 -6.31 -29.94
C THR A 731 20.80 -5.16 -28.97
N ASP A 732 20.04 -5.03 -27.87
CA ASP A 732 20.15 -3.89 -26.94
C ASP A 732 20.35 -4.26 -25.46
N GLY A 733 20.16 -5.52 -25.08
CA GLY A 733 20.57 -6.10 -23.81
C GLY A 733 19.45 -6.32 -22.79
N ASP A 734 18.19 -6.46 -23.23
CA ASP A 734 17.02 -6.62 -22.35
C ASP A 734 16.74 -8.08 -21.95
N THR A 735 17.44 -9.05 -22.55
CA THR A 735 17.28 -10.51 -22.41
C THR A 735 16.09 -11.17 -23.11
N VAL A 736 15.43 -10.47 -24.04
CA VAL A 736 14.54 -11.07 -25.06
C VAL A 736 15.31 -11.23 -26.38
N GLY A 737 14.95 -12.24 -27.18
CA GLY A 737 15.60 -12.52 -28.46
C GLY A 737 15.04 -11.70 -29.63
N ASP A 738 15.94 -11.27 -30.53
CA ASP A 738 15.67 -10.46 -31.73
C ASP A 738 14.50 -10.93 -32.64
N ASN A 739 14.08 -12.21 -32.58
CA ASN A 739 13.02 -12.76 -33.44
C ASN A 739 11.63 -12.77 -32.79
N SER A 740 11.56 -12.77 -31.46
CA SER A 740 10.33 -12.74 -30.66
C SER A 740 9.98 -11.34 -30.18
N ASP A 741 10.99 -10.51 -29.95
CA ASP A 741 10.84 -9.10 -29.59
C ASP A 741 10.24 -8.27 -30.76
N ILE A 742 9.26 -7.44 -30.44
CA ILE A 742 8.57 -6.53 -31.36
C ILE A 742 9.32 -5.19 -31.54
N PHE A 743 10.18 -4.80 -30.59
CA PHE A 743 10.98 -3.57 -30.60
C PHE A 743 12.52 -3.76 -30.38
N PRO A 744 13.28 -4.55 -31.18
CA PRO A 744 14.72 -4.92 -30.94
C PRO A 744 15.79 -3.83 -31.00
N ASN A 745 15.49 -2.62 -30.53
CA ASN A 745 16.37 -1.46 -30.39
C ASN A 745 15.96 -0.55 -29.19
N ASP A 746 14.96 -0.91 -28.38
CA ASP A 746 14.47 -0.13 -27.23
C ASP A 746 14.28 -1.03 -25.98
N PRO A 747 15.31 -1.18 -25.11
CA PRO A 747 15.38 -2.19 -24.03
C PRO A 747 14.49 -1.88 -22.81
N THR A 748 13.28 -1.41 -23.06
CA THR A 748 12.19 -1.24 -22.10
C THR A 748 10.84 -1.73 -22.64
N GLU A 749 10.73 -2.12 -23.91
CA GLU A 749 9.50 -2.61 -24.54
C GLU A 749 9.81 -3.83 -25.41
N TRP A 750 9.13 -4.96 -25.19
CA TRP A 750 9.34 -6.18 -25.98
C TRP A 750 8.05 -6.79 -26.55
N LEU A 751 6.89 -6.32 -26.11
CA LEU A 751 5.57 -6.86 -26.45
C LEU A 751 4.59 -5.72 -26.81
N ASP A 752 3.71 -6.02 -27.77
CA ASP A 752 2.61 -5.19 -28.28
C ASP A 752 1.40 -6.14 -28.43
N SER A 753 0.62 -6.25 -27.36
CA SER A 753 -0.40 -7.29 -27.19
C SER A 753 -1.65 -7.11 -28.06
N ASP A 754 -1.92 -5.90 -28.57
CA ASP A 754 -3.10 -5.60 -29.40
C ASP A 754 -2.82 -5.01 -30.80
N GLN A 755 -1.55 -4.69 -31.10
CA GLN A 755 -1.01 -4.31 -32.41
C GLN A 755 -1.37 -2.88 -32.86
N ASP A 756 -1.50 -1.98 -31.90
CA ASP A 756 -1.60 -0.52 -32.05
C ASP A 756 -0.23 0.13 -32.39
N GLY A 757 0.86 -0.36 -31.77
CA GLY A 757 2.24 0.14 -31.92
C GLY A 757 2.79 0.91 -30.72
N CYS A 758 2.04 0.99 -29.62
CA CYS A 758 2.55 1.22 -28.26
C CYS A 758 3.08 -0.10 -27.65
N GLY A 759 3.87 -0.01 -26.58
CA GLY A 759 4.51 -1.18 -25.93
C GLY A 759 3.90 -1.48 -24.56
N ASP A 760 3.70 -2.76 -24.26
CA ASP A 760 2.94 -3.24 -23.09
C ASP A 760 3.46 -2.74 -21.73
N ASN A 761 4.73 -2.28 -21.62
CA ASN A 761 5.31 -1.84 -20.33
C ASN A 761 5.07 -0.35 -20.04
N ILE A 762 4.83 0.48 -21.07
CA ILE A 762 4.45 1.89 -20.92
C ILE A 762 2.94 2.12 -21.13
N ASP A 763 2.25 1.16 -21.74
CA ASP A 763 0.82 1.29 -22.04
C ASP A 763 -0.07 1.11 -20.80
N VAL A 764 -1.08 1.97 -20.68
CA VAL A 764 -2.07 1.94 -19.59
C VAL A 764 -3.19 0.93 -19.89
N TRP A 765 -3.43 0.60 -21.16
CA TRP A 765 -4.35 -0.43 -21.62
C TRP A 765 -3.74 -1.34 -22.72
N PRO A 766 -2.80 -2.26 -22.39
CA PRO A 766 -2.18 -3.21 -23.33
C PRO A 766 -3.11 -4.21 -24.06
N LEU A 767 -4.42 -3.98 -24.06
CA LEU A 767 -5.45 -4.82 -24.67
C LEU A 767 -6.60 -4.00 -25.32
N ASP A 768 -6.50 -2.67 -25.38
CA ASP A 768 -7.42 -1.81 -26.14
C ASP A 768 -6.65 -0.98 -27.19
N PRO A 769 -6.64 -1.40 -28.49
CA PRO A 769 -5.86 -0.78 -29.57
C PRO A 769 -6.47 0.54 -30.06
N THR A 770 -6.94 1.36 -29.11
CA THR A 770 -7.45 2.71 -29.27
C THR A 770 -6.96 3.67 -28.20
N GLU A 771 -6.26 3.23 -27.14
CA GLU A 771 -5.85 4.07 -25.99
C GLU A 771 -4.49 3.68 -25.36
N CYS A 772 -3.38 4.35 -25.71
CA CYS A 772 -2.08 4.08 -25.08
C CYS A 772 -1.77 4.85 -23.78
N SER A 773 -2.65 5.73 -23.31
CA SER A 773 -2.27 6.77 -22.32
C SER A 773 -3.44 7.36 -21.55
N ASP A 774 -3.18 7.66 -20.28
CA ASP A 774 -4.04 8.42 -19.38
C ASP A 774 -3.22 9.56 -18.77
N ARG A 775 -3.45 10.81 -19.20
CA ARG A 775 -2.61 11.95 -18.79
C ARG A 775 -2.89 12.53 -17.41
N ASP A 776 -4.05 12.29 -16.83
CA ASP A 776 -4.42 12.80 -15.50
C ASP A 776 -4.85 11.73 -14.48
N VAL A 777 -4.95 10.48 -14.95
CA VAL A 777 -5.10 9.22 -14.21
C VAL A 777 -6.52 8.97 -13.69
N ASP A 778 -7.55 9.39 -14.43
CA ASP A 778 -8.96 9.20 -14.05
C ASP A 778 -9.51 7.80 -14.36
N GLY A 779 -8.87 7.07 -15.29
CA GLY A 779 -9.29 5.76 -15.77
C GLY A 779 -10.06 5.75 -17.09
N ILE A 780 -10.10 6.87 -17.82
CA ILE A 780 -10.58 7.02 -19.19
C ILE A 780 -9.41 7.42 -20.10
N GLY A 781 -9.26 6.76 -21.25
CA GLY A 781 -8.14 7.00 -22.16
C GLY A 781 -8.18 8.34 -22.91
N ASP A 782 -6.98 8.83 -23.22
CA ASP A 782 -6.68 10.13 -23.86
C ASP A 782 -7.48 10.45 -25.14
N ASN A 783 -7.96 9.44 -25.88
CA ASN A 783 -8.69 9.61 -27.15
C ASN A 783 -10.22 9.56 -26.97
N LEU A 784 -10.72 8.94 -25.90
CA LEU A 784 -12.13 8.86 -25.53
C LEU A 784 -12.55 10.03 -24.64
N ASP A 785 -11.64 10.53 -23.80
CA ASP A 785 -11.88 11.65 -22.90
C ASP A 785 -12.00 13.00 -23.64
N ALA A 786 -12.91 13.84 -23.14
CA ALA A 786 -13.12 15.21 -23.57
C ALA A 786 -12.14 16.24 -22.94
N PHE A 787 -11.53 15.95 -21.78
CA PHE A 787 -10.63 16.88 -21.06
C PHE A 787 -9.37 16.19 -20.46
N PRO A 788 -8.45 15.60 -21.24
CA PRO A 788 -7.38 14.71 -20.72
C PRO A 788 -6.17 15.45 -20.14
N ASP A 789 -6.45 16.45 -19.31
CA ASP A 789 -5.55 17.18 -18.43
C ASP A 789 -6.29 17.61 -17.11
N ASP A 790 -7.50 17.07 -16.83
CA ASP A 790 -8.37 17.38 -15.68
C ASP A 790 -9.18 16.14 -15.22
N ARG A 791 -8.58 15.38 -14.29
CA ARG A 791 -9.08 14.16 -13.59
C ARG A 791 -10.45 14.26 -12.89
N SER A 792 -11.17 15.37 -13.05
CA SER A 792 -12.51 15.55 -12.52
C SER A 792 -13.61 15.57 -13.59
N GLU A 793 -13.26 15.56 -14.89
CA GLU A 793 -14.21 15.85 -15.98
C GLU A 793 -14.01 15.01 -17.26
N TRP A 794 -14.33 13.72 -17.24
CA TRP A 794 -14.13 12.84 -18.41
C TRP A 794 -15.12 13.00 -19.59
N ASN A 795 -16.12 13.89 -19.51
CA ASN A 795 -17.22 13.94 -20.47
C ASN A 795 -17.88 15.33 -20.62
N ASP A 796 -18.18 15.71 -21.87
CA ASP A 796 -18.97 16.91 -22.24
C ASP A 796 -20.23 16.45 -23.00
N SER A 797 -21.34 16.24 -22.29
CA SER A 797 -22.57 15.63 -22.84
C SER A 797 -23.30 16.49 -23.90
N ASP A 798 -22.99 17.78 -24.03
CA ASP A 798 -23.65 18.66 -25.01
C ASP A 798 -22.74 19.53 -25.90
N GLY A 799 -21.44 19.52 -25.64
CA GLY A 799 -20.38 20.05 -26.51
C GLY A 799 -20.09 21.54 -26.30
N ASP A 800 -20.16 22.03 -25.06
CA ASP A 800 -19.98 23.46 -24.75
C ASP A 800 -18.70 23.80 -23.95
N GLY A 801 -17.86 22.79 -23.64
CA GLY A 801 -16.55 22.96 -23.04
C GLY A 801 -16.57 23.29 -21.54
N LEU A 802 -17.50 22.70 -20.80
CA LEU A 802 -17.44 22.47 -19.35
C LEU A 802 -17.85 21.01 -19.13
N GLY A 803 -17.18 20.30 -18.24
CA GLY A 803 -17.47 18.88 -18.01
C GLY A 803 -18.77 18.64 -17.24
N ASP A 804 -19.31 17.43 -17.38
CA ASP A 804 -20.58 16.99 -16.82
C ASP A 804 -20.67 17.05 -15.28
N ASN A 805 -19.54 17.06 -14.55
CA ASN A 805 -19.54 17.11 -13.08
C ASN A 805 -19.56 18.56 -12.55
N ALA A 806 -18.96 19.52 -13.26
CA ALA A 806 -18.96 20.94 -12.96
C ALA A 806 -20.15 21.71 -13.57
N ASP A 807 -20.72 21.24 -14.69
CA ASP A 807 -21.95 21.84 -15.24
C ASP A 807 -23.17 21.51 -14.36
N LEU A 808 -23.89 22.54 -13.94
CA LEU A 808 -25.15 22.40 -13.21
C LEU A 808 -26.31 21.93 -14.11
N PHE A 809 -26.15 21.99 -15.44
CA PHE A 809 -27.17 21.64 -16.43
C PHE A 809 -26.58 20.89 -17.66
N PRO A 810 -25.92 19.70 -17.52
CA PRO A 810 -25.06 19.02 -18.54
C PRO A 810 -25.72 18.55 -19.85
N ASN A 811 -26.83 19.13 -20.28
CA ASN A 811 -27.66 18.73 -21.42
C ASN A 811 -28.26 19.96 -22.17
N ASP A 812 -27.81 21.20 -21.89
CA ASP A 812 -28.12 22.41 -22.67
C ASP A 812 -27.01 23.48 -22.64
N SER A 813 -25.94 23.27 -23.43
CA SER A 813 -24.91 24.10 -24.14
C SER A 813 -24.85 25.65 -24.06
N LYS A 814 -25.53 26.22 -23.07
CA LYS A 814 -25.75 27.64 -22.76
C LYS A 814 -25.99 27.83 -21.25
N ALA A 815 -26.16 26.74 -20.50
CA ALA A 815 -26.75 26.72 -19.17
C ALA A 815 -25.73 26.46 -18.04
N LYS A 816 -24.42 26.40 -18.34
CA LYS A 816 -23.27 26.16 -17.43
C LYS A 816 -23.42 26.50 -15.94
N TYR A 817 -24.04 27.65 -15.61
CA TYR A 817 -23.97 28.29 -14.30
C TYR A 817 -25.33 28.81 -13.82
N ASP A 818 -25.54 28.77 -12.50
CA ASP A 818 -26.65 29.36 -11.74
C ASP A 818 -26.03 30.09 -10.53
N ASP A 819 -25.84 31.41 -10.66
CA ASP A 819 -25.02 32.23 -9.74
C ASP A 819 -25.73 32.52 -8.40
N ASP A 820 -27.07 32.41 -8.35
CA ASP A 820 -27.86 32.66 -7.13
C ASP A 820 -28.55 31.42 -6.54
N GLY A 821 -28.66 30.33 -7.30
CA GLY A 821 -29.08 29.00 -6.84
C GLY A 821 -30.60 28.78 -6.82
N ASP A 822 -31.38 29.52 -7.61
CA ASP A 822 -32.83 29.33 -7.70
C ASP A 822 -33.27 28.14 -8.60
N GLY A 823 -32.34 27.61 -9.41
CA GLY A 823 -32.56 26.52 -10.36
C GLY A 823 -32.77 26.96 -11.81
N ILE A 824 -32.50 28.23 -12.16
CA ILE A 824 -32.60 28.77 -13.52
C ILE A 824 -31.24 29.32 -13.96
N ALA A 825 -30.56 28.60 -14.87
CA ALA A 825 -29.26 29.01 -15.39
C ALA A 825 -29.20 30.47 -15.89
N ASN A 826 -28.06 31.13 -15.66
CA ASN A 826 -27.80 32.56 -15.87
C ASN A 826 -28.12 33.08 -17.28
N TYR A 827 -28.07 32.22 -18.30
CA TYR A 827 -28.42 32.56 -19.68
C TYR A 827 -29.94 32.70 -19.91
N TYR A 828 -30.75 32.02 -19.10
CA TYR A 828 -32.21 32.04 -19.15
C TYR A 828 -32.84 32.97 -18.11
N ASP A 829 -32.18 33.20 -16.97
CA ASP A 829 -32.61 34.20 -16.00
C ASP A 829 -32.35 35.66 -16.47
N THR A 830 -33.06 36.60 -15.87
CA THR A 830 -33.02 38.04 -16.15
C THR A 830 -32.31 38.87 -15.07
N PHE A 831 -32.03 38.30 -13.89
CA PHE A 831 -31.43 38.94 -12.72
C PHE A 831 -30.46 38.02 -11.92
N PRO A 832 -29.43 37.38 -12.52
CA PRO A 832 -28.78 36.17 -11.96
C PRO A 832 -28.02 36.31 -10.63
N ASP A 833 -28.02 37.49 -10.01
CA ASP A 833 -27.41 37.77 -8.71
C ASP A 833 -28.42 37.68 -7.53
N ASN A 834 -29.61 37.07 -7.69
CA ASN A 834 -30.77 37.34 -6.82
C ASN A 834 -31.92 36.30 -6.85
N GLU A 835 -31.80 35.26 -5.98
CA GLU A 835 -32.66 34.10 -5.60
C GLU A 835 -34.18 34.36 -5.32
N ASN A 836 -34.74 35.41 -5.89
CA ASN A 836 -36.02 36.02 -5.54
C ASN A 836 -36.70 36.72 -6.72
N MET A 837 -36.01 36.87 -7.86
CA MET A 837 -36.36 37.86 -8.89
C MET A 837 -36.22 37.35 -10.32
N ASP A 838 -36.43 36.06 -10.52
CA ASP A 838 -36.46 35.23 -11.73
C ASP A 838 -37.19 35.80 -12.96
N SER A 839 -37.92 36.92 -12.84
CA SER A 839 -38.33 37.71 -13.99
C SER A 839 -38.76 39.15 -13.67
N TRP A 840 -38.89 39.96 -14.73
CA TRP A 840 -39.58 41.26 -14.68
C TRP A 840 -41.01 41.18 -14.13
N PHE A 841 -41.68 40.02 -14.17
CA PHE A 841 -43.02 39.88 -13.61
C PHE A 841 -43.01 40.10 -12.09
N ASP A 842 -42.00 39.61 -11.39
CA ASP A 842 -41.88 39.76 -9.94
C ASP A 842 -41.42 41.15 -9.51
N VAL A 843 -40.61 41.83 -10.34
CA VAL A 843 -40.40 43.28 -10.22
C VAL A 843 -41.75 44.02 -10.21
N PHE A 844 -42.63 43.73 -11.18
CA PHE A 844 -43.95 44.35 -11.26
C PHE A 844 -44.88 43.92 -10.12
N LEU A 845 -44.86 42.64 -9.71
CA LEU A 845 -45.69 42.10 -8.62
C LEU A 845 -45.32 42.77 -7.29
N ARG A 846 -44.02 42.83 -6.97
CA ARG A 846 -43.48 43.47 -5.76
C ARG A 846 -43.80 44.98 -5.75
N ILE A 847 -43.71 45.68 -6.90
CA ILE A 847 -44.16 47.09 -7.05
C ILE A 847 -45.67 47.25 -6.82
N ILE A 848 -46.51 46.38 -7.39
CA ILE A 848 -47.97 46.44 -7.23
C ILE A 848 -48.37 46.17 -5.78
N LEU A 849 -47.74 45.20 -5.11
CA LEU A 849 -47.93 44.94 -3.68
C LEU A 849 -47.52 46.16 -2.83
N PHE A 850 -46.37 46.78 -3.12
CA PHE A 850 -45.90 47.97 -2.39
C PHE A 850 -46.84 49.17 -2.57
N LEU A 851 -47.34 49.41 -3.80
CA LEU A 851 -48.36 50.44 -4.08
C LEU A 851 -49.70 50.11 -3.41
N GLY A 852 -50.07 48.83 -3.30
CA GLY A 852 -51.24 48.36 -2.55
C GLY A 852 -51.12 48.63 -1.06
N ILE A 853 -49.97 48.30 -0.46
CA ILE A 853 -49.65 48.57 0.95
C ILE A 853 -49.65 50.08 1.23
N ILE A 854 -49.02 50.89 0.37
CA ILE A 854 -49.07 52.36 0.45
C ILE A 854 -50.52 52.86 0.38
N SER A 855 -51.34 52.31 -0.52
CA SER A 855 -52.76 52.68 -0.64
C SER A 855 -53.57 52.34 0.61
N ILE A 856 -53.31 51.20 1.23
CA ILE A 856 -53.91 50.77 2.51
C ILE A 856 -53.44 51.68 3.66
N VAL A 857 -52.15 52.01 3.73
CA VAL A 857 -51.58 52.91 4.75
C VAL A 857 -52.16 54.33 4.61
N ILE A 858 -52.25 54.87 3.40
CA ILE A 858 -52.90 56.16 3.12
C ILE A 858 -54.38 56.10 3.51
N PHE A 859 -55.10 55.02 3.20
CA PHE A 859 -56.49 54.84 3.60
C PHE A 859 -56.65 54.81 5.13
N VAL A 860 -55.80 54.07 5.85
CA VAL A 860 -55.79 54.00 7.32
C VAL A 860 -55.48 55.36 7.94
N ILE A 861 -54.45 56.07 7.46
CA ILE A 861 -54.10 57.42 7.93
C ILE A 861 -55.28 58.37 7.71
N LYS A 862 -55.89 58.37 6.52
CA LYS A 862 -57.03 59.21 6.16
C LYS A 862 -58.26 58.92 7.04
N ASN A 863 -58.51 57.64 7.37
CA ASN A 863 -59.59 57.23 8.26
C ASN A 863 -59.30 57.62 9.72
N LYS A 864 -58.03 57.64 10.14
CA LYS A 864 -57.58 58.14 11.45
C LYS A 864 -57.80 59.66 11.58
N THR A 865 -57.38 60.45 10.59
CA THR A 865 -57.64 61.91 10.58
C THR A 865 -59.13 62.26 10.52
N ASN A 866 -59.95 61.46 9.83
CA ASN A 866 -61.41 61.65 9.85
C ASN A 866 -62.00 61.40 11.25
N ARG A 867 -61.53 60.38 11.99
CA ARG A 867 -61.94 60.16 13.39
C ARG A 867 -61.50 61.30 14.31
N GLU A 868 -60.28 61.80 14.16
CA GLU A 868 -59.76 62.91 14.98
C GLU A 868 -60.48 64.25 14.70
N GLN A 869 -60.99 64.48 13.48
CA GLN A 869 -61.89 65.61 13.24
C GLN A 869 -63.26 65.40 13.89
N ILE A 870 -63.91 64.25 13.71
CA ILE A 870 -65.23 63.98 14.30
C ILE A 870 -65.20 64.15 15.84
N GLN A 871 -64.14 63.66 16.50
CA GLN A 871 -64.02 63.74 17.95
C GLN A 871 -63.70 65.15 18.49
N LYS A 872 -63.22 66.08 17.64
CA LYS A 872 -63.00 67.49 18.01
C LYS A 872 -64.24 68.37 17.89
N TRP A 873 -65.26 67.97 17.14
CA TRP A 873 -66.50 68.75 16.98
C TRP A 873 -67.61 68.37 17.98
N GLN A 874 -67.46 67.30 18.76
CA GLN A 874 -68.44 66.87 19.77
C GLN A 874 -68.13 67.35 21.21
N LEU A 875 -67.24 68.32 21.39
CA LEU A 875 -66.75 68.77 22.71
C LEU A 875 -66.71 70.30 22.87
N TYR A 876 -67.44 71.05 22.05
CA TYR A 876 -67.40 72.52 22.05
C TYR A 876 -68.76 73.26 22.00
N ASP A 877 -69.87 72.58 21.71
CA ASP A 877 -71.20 73.21 21.53
C ASP A 877 -72.22 72.91 22.64
N ASP A 878 -71.87 72.15 23.68
CA ASP A 878 -72.80 71.76 24.77
C ASP A 878 -73.05 72.87 25.82
N GLU A 879 -72.40 74.04 25.69
CA GLU A 879 -72.68 75.24 26.50
C GLU A 879 -73.00 76.47 25.62
N THR A 880 -74.16 76.51 24.96
CA THR A 880 -74.97 77.76 24.86
C THR A 880 -76.40 77.57 24.31
N MET A 881 -77.25 78.57 24.56
CA MET A 881 -78.58 78.81 23.96
C MET A 881 -79.71 77.80 24.24
N LEU A 882 -80.28 77.90 25.44
CA LEU A 882 -81.74 77.90 25.54
C LEU A 882 -82.32 79.08 24.72
N SER A 883 -83.04 78.82 23.62
CA SER A 883 -84.34 79.48 23.35
C SER A 883 -84.97 79.10 22.00
N LYS A 884 -86.27 78.75 22.02
CA LYS A 884 -87.30 79.04 20.99
C LYS A 884 -87.13 78.45 19.57
N MET A 885 -88.17 78.31 18.74
CA MET A 885 -89.61 78.07 18.92
C MET A 885 -90.16 77.56 17.56
N ASP A 886 -91.15 76.68 17.60
CA ASP A 886 -92.26 76.46 16.64
C ASP A 886 -92.01 76.08 15.15
N GLU A 887 -92.85 75.14 14.69
CA GLU A 887 -93.39 74.95 13.30
C GLU A 887 -92.39 74.55 12.15
N GLU A 888 -92.76 73.79 11.10
CA GLU A 888 -94.05 73.20 10.68
C GLU A 888 -93.83 71.86 9.89
N ASN A 889 -94.89 71.13 9.52
CA ASN A 889 -94.84 69.86 8.75
C ASN A 889 -96.15 69.64 7.96
N PRO A 890 -96.12 69.30 6.64
CA PRO A 890 -96.77 68.04 6.22
C PRO A 890 -96.28 67.35 4.89
N ASN A 891 -96.73 66.09 4.70
CA ASN A 891 -96.91 65.31 3.44
C ASN A 891 -95.68 64.59 2.81
N SER A 892 -95.76 63.37 2.23
CA SER A 892 -96.86 62.36 2.10
C SER A 892 -96.34 60.91 1.82
N LYS A 893 -97.25 59.89 1.77
CA LYS A 893 -97.05 58.40 1.57
C LYS A 893 -98.10 57.83 0.56
N PRO A 894 -98.15 56.52 0.14
CA PRO A 894 -97.38 55.26 0.44
C PRO A 894 -96.63 54.72 -0.85
N SER A 895 -96.38 53.44 -1.22
CA SER A 895 -96.57 51.99 -0.81
C SER A 895 -95.43 51.12 -1.47
N GLY A 896 -95.24 49.77 -1.41
CA GLY A 896 -95.99 48.54 -1.02
C GLY A 896 -96.58 47.79 -2.24
N PRO A 897 -96.56 46.42 -2.41
CA PRO A 897 -96.33 45.27 -1.48
C PRO A 897 -95.33 44.14 -1.98
N PRO A 898 -95.20 42.90 -1.38
CA PRO A 898 -93.96 42.07 -1.46
C PRO A 898 -94.01 40.60 -2.06
N PRO A 899 -93.59 39.46 -1.41
CA PRO A 899 -92.49 38.55 -1.86
C PRO A 899 -92.88 37.08 -2.20
N PRO A 900 -91.98 36.24 -2.78
CA PRO A 900 -91.21 35.19 -2.03
C PRO A 900 -89.79 34.88 -2.64
N GLY A 901 -88.96 33.89 -2.25
CA GLY A 901 -88.89 33.01 -1.05
C GLY A 901 -88.28 31.59 -1.27
N SER A 902 -87.07 31.33 -0.71
CA SER A 902 -86.39 30.04 -0.35
C SER A 902 -86.31 28.82 -1.33
N PHE A 903 -85.11 28.26 -1.53
CA PHE A 903 -84.67 26.88 -1.15
C PHE A 903 -83.29 26.55 -1.75
N GLY A 904 -82.49 25.70 -1.06
CA GLY A 904 -81.13 25.30 -1.42
C GLY A 904 -80.28 25.12 -0.17
#